data_AF-K2F6D0-F1
#
_entry.id   AF-K2F6D0-F1
#
_cell.length_a   1.000
_cell.length_b   1.000
_cell.length_c   1.000
_cell.angle_alpha   90.00
_cell.angle_beta   90.00
_cell.angle_gamma   90.00
#
_symmetry.space_group_name_H-M   'P 1'
#
loop_
_entity.id
_entity.type
_entity.pdbx_description
1 polymer ?
#
loop_
_entity_poly.entity_id
_entity_poly.type
_entity_poly.pdbx_seq_one_letter_code
_entity_poly.pdbx_strand_id
1 'polypeptide(L)'
;MKLEQSYVISKHALMLRLLASYAIFVTLWILLSGWVPTLLVSDSTLRGVTVNLHHWFLSVGLDQPAVFAEFLRLSFWIALGALALLLITGITLLLYWRHERPKFREEQKLLAQYKTIFNNAMVGIVYLKHRHVVSCNQRFEEIFGYGPGELIGESSAKFYKTPETFDAIGEAAYRVLGGNRNYSTEAIFQRKDGSPFPGALNGCVIDPDQPHEGSIWIYADISERCEAEQKANKLLQAVEQSPLSIIITNREGLIEYVNPRFSAITGYSFDEVLGQNPRLFKADETPPETYQELWATLVAGKEWRGEKRSRRKNGELFWEETRIAPIFDQKGEASHFVAIMEDITARKITKQQLEDQKENLEALVNQRTSELSAALEQARLADRSKDAFLANMSHELRTPLNAVIGMANLARSLSTEGRQQNYLDKIVTSGKHLNRIVNDLLDLSKIAAGHLEFENINFSIRELIRGSNSVMADRAASKGLKLTELIDPAVPDTLIGDPARIEQILMNLISNAIKFTPQGGIKIHVSVHARAECKICLDISVEDSGIGMRPEDMAHLFEPFAQADASINRKYGGTGLGLAISRRLSRMMGGDISIVSQVGIGSTFKVSLWLALGDTRTLQAVDATSKLAAAAALPSAYENVRILVVEDQALNREIVEALLVAVGITPDMAENGQEALNVLNEAGPEAFDLVLMDIQMPVMDGLVATRTMRSQPGFAALPIIGMTAHTMEHEKTISADAGMNDHIGKPFDNPSFYRTLARWIPAIKQKTASPPAEAAPAPVVPKPVVIDLRSLAGIDFVSALARFNGKEDRYRHWLADFVATADKISGNIRGEIANDRPDLAEKLTHSLKGRVGMLGMMDLHAEVLALELRLRDGEAAGDLLDELEHSIELMRDQLAKVLFPQNLPIPTAPAVETRALEHFVWCETYSVGVPEMDAQHKKLIGIINQLADCLHNGLNLPGAAWMLESKEAFHKALTEMFDYTQFHFKAEETYLQTIGYPRIQAHQSEHASFIDKLAELSMAAAEGSLDMSGTHQYLKSWLFGHILKSDMQYRQLVEASGDV
;
A
#
# COMPACT_ATOMS: atom_id res chain seq x y z
N MET A 1 0.23 -72.54 -72.06
CA MET A 1 -0.84 -72.49 -73.09
C MET A 1 -0.37 -72.85 -74.51
N LYS A 2 0.70 -72.27 -75.07
CA LYS A 2 1.18 -72.65 -76.42
C LYS A 2 1.82 -74.05 -76.53
N LEU A 3 2.30 -74.64 -75.44
CA LEU A 3 2.91 -75.98 -75.41
C LEU A 3 1.89 -77.14 -75.27
N GLU A 4 0.78 -76.95 -74.55
CA GLU A 4 -0.28 -77.97 -74.42
C GLU A 4 -1.18 -78.07 -75.66
N GLN A 5 -1.42 -76.96 -76.36
CA GLN A 5 -2.07 -77.01 -77.68
C GLN A 5 -1.24 -77.80 -78.69
N SER A 6 0.09 -77.73 -78.62
CA SER A 6 1.00 -78.47 -79.51
C SER A 6 0.95 -79.99 -79.28
N TYR A 7 0.79 -80.43 -78.03
CA TYR A 7 0.77 -81.85 -77.66
C TYR A 7 -0.53 -82.57 -78.06
N VAL A 8 -1.69 -81.90 -77.94
CA VAL A 8 -2.99 -82.45 -78.34
C VAL A 8 -3.17 -82.46 -79.86
N ILE A 9 -2.66 -81.43 -80.57
CA ILE A 9 -2.68 -81.38 -82.03
C ILE A 9 -1.77 -82.46 -82.63
N SER A 10 -0.63 -82.78 -81.99
CA SER A 10 0.31 -83.83 -82.43
C SER A 10 -0.33 -85.22 -82.50
N LYS A 11 -1.04 -85.67 -81.45
CA LYS A 11 -1.69 -87.01 -81.44
C LYS A 11 -2.83 -87.12 -82.46
N HIS A 12 -3.66 -86.08 -82.59
CA HIS A 12 -4.76 -86.09 -83.56
C HIS A 12 -4.25 -86.01 -85.00
N ALA A 13 -3.20 -85.23 -85.27
CA ALA A 13 -2.56 -85.17 -86.58
C ALA A 13 -1.87 -86.49 -86.96
N LEU A 14 -1.25 -87.20 -86.00
CA LEU A 14 -0.65 -88.52 -86.23
C LEU A 14 -1.72 -89.57 -86.56
N MET A 15 -2.85 -89.57 -85.84
CA MET A 15 -3.96 -90.50 -86.08
C MET A 15 -4.65 -90.24 -87.44
N LEU A 16 -4.86 -88.97 -87.81
CA LEU A 16 -5.39 -88.58 -89.12
C LEU A 16 -4.44 -88.97 -90.27
N ARG A 17 -3.12 -88.82 -90.08
CA ARG A 17 -2.12 -89.28 -91.06
C ARG A 17 -2.13 -90.80 -91.22
N LEU A 18 -2.26 -91.55 -90.12
CA LEU A 18 -2.36 -93.02 -90.16
C LEU A 18 -3.64 -93.49 -90.87
N LEU A 19 -4.78 -92.85 -90.60
CA LEU A 19 -6.05 -93.14 -91.28
C LEU A 19 -6.01 -92.80 -92.78
N ALA A 20 -5.39 -91.68 -93.16
CA ALA A 20 -5.20 -91.31 -94.56
C ALA A 20 -4.29 -92.31 -95.30
N SER A 21 -3.17 -92.71 -94.69
CA SER A 21 -2.27 -93.74 -95.25
C SER A 21 -2.95 -95.10 -95.39
N TYR A 22 -3.79 -95.48 -94.42
CA TYR A 22 -4.55 -96.73 -94.48
C TYR A 22 -5.63 -96.71 -95.58
N ALA A 23 -6.35 -95.60 -95.74
CA ALA A 23 -7.31 -95.42 -96.82
C ALA A 23 -6.64 -95.48 -98.20
N ILE A 24 -5.46 -94.86 -98.37
CA ILE A 24 -4.67 -94.98 -99.61
C ILE A 24 -4.27 -96.44 -99.88
N PHE A 25 -3.81 -97.16 -98.86
CA PHE A 25 -3.42 -98.57 -98.99
C PHE A 25 -4.59 -99.48 -99.39
N VAL A 26 -5.76 -99.30 -98.78
CA VAL A 26 -6.98 -100.05 -99.14
C VAL A 26 -7.43 -99.73 -100.57
N THR A 27 -7.33 -98.47 -100.99
CA THR A 27 -7.69 -98.06 -102.36
C THR A 27 -6.72 -98.64 -103.40
N LEU A 28 -5.41 -98.66 -103.11
CA LEU A 28 -4.39 -99.30 -103.95
C LEU A 28 -4.58 -100.81 -104.04
N TRP A 29 -4.94 -101.47 -102.93
CA TRP A 29 -5.20 -102.91 -102.88
C TRP A 29 -6.47 -103.29 -103.66
N ILE A 30 -7.52 -102.47 -103.62
CA ILE A 30 -8.72 -102.65 -104.45
C ILE A 30 -8.39 -102.48 -105.95
N LEU A 31 -7.56 -101.51 -106.31
CA LEU A 31 -7.11 -101.31 -107.70
C LEU A 31 -6.22 -102.46 -108.21
N LEU A 32 -5.32 -102.98 -107.37
CA LEU A 32 -4.43 -104.09 -107.71
C LEU A 32 -5.14 -105.45 -107.74
N SER A 33 -6.14 -105.67 -106.89
CA SER A 33 -6.93 -106.92 -106.87
C SER A 33 -7.93 -107.05 -108.02
N GLY A 34 -8.30 -105.95 -108.67
CA GLY A 34 -9.09 -105.95 -109.91
C GLY A 34 -8.36 -106.48 -111.16
N TRP A 35 -7.04 -106.70 -111.09
CA TRP A 35 -6.20 -107.11 -112.23
C TRP A 35 -5.91 -108.63 -112.31
N VAL A 36 -6.48 -109.46 -111.43
CA VAL A 36 -5.96 -110.84 -111.22
C VAL A 36 -6.68 -111.99 -111.96
N PRO A 37 -7.82 -111.86 -112.68
CA PRO A 37 -8.29 -112.96 -113.53
C PRO A 37 -8.14 -112.69 -115.04
N THR A 38 -6.91 -112.63 -115.57
CA THR A 38 -6.66 -112.63 -117.04
C THR A 38 -5.39 -113.34 -117.52
N LEU A 39 -4.76 -114.22 -116.72
CA LEU A 39 -3.54 -114.92 -117.16
C LEU A 39 -3.53 -116.46 -116.98
N LEU A 40 -4.71 -117.09 -116.87
CA LEU A 40 -4.86 -118.54 -116.87
C LEU A 40 -6.02 -119.00 -117.79
N VAL A 41 -6.00 -118.64 -119.08
CA VAL A 41 -6.59 -119.50 -120.12
C VAL A 41 -5.71 -119.42 -121.37
N SER A 42 -5.13 -120.57 -121.67
CA SER A 42 -4.30 -120.91 -122.81
C SER A 42 -5.13 -121.19 -124.06
N ASP A 43 -4.52 -120.82 -125.17
CA ASP A 43 -4.51 -121.55 -126.44
C ASP A 43 -5.72 -121.54 -127.39
N SER A 44 -5.38 -121.06 -128.59
CA SER A 44 -5.88 -121.36 -129.94
C SER A 44 -7.37 -121.56 -130.23
N THR A 45 -7.88 -120.56 -130.96
CA THR A 45 -8.81 -120.64 -132.11
C THR A 45 -10.32 -120.67 -131.84
N LEU A 46 -10.91 -119.48 -131.67
CA LEU A 46 -12.25 -119.18 -132.17
C LEU A 46 -12.19 -117.86 -132.95
N ARG A 47 -12.27 -117.97 -134.28
CA ARG A 47 -12.37 -116.83 -135.21
C ARG A 47 -13.81 -116.31 -135.21
N GLY A 48 -13.97 -115.02 -134.91
CA GLY A 48 -15.16 -114.26 -135.31
C GLY A 48 -15.77 -113.40 -134.22
N VAL A 49 -15.08 -112.35 -133.76
CA VAL A 49 -15.73 -111.16 -133.16
C VAL A 49 -14.93 -109.92 -133.54
N THR A 50 -15.58 -108.98 -134.23
CA THR A 50 -15.08 -107.63 -134.47
C THR A 50 -15.38 -106.74 -133.26
N VAL A 51 -14.39 -106.01 -132.74
CA VAL A 51 -14.58 -104.95 -131.73
C VAL A 51 -14.13 -103.62 -132.33
N ASN A 52 -15.00 -102.61 -132.21
CA ASN A 52 -14.79 -101.26 -132.70
C ASN A 52 -14.99 -100.23 -131.56
N LEU A 53 -14.06 -99.27 -131.51
CA LEU A 53 -14.04 -97.88 -131.03
C LEU A 53 -14.72 -97.43 -129.70
N HIS A 54 -13.96 -96.57 -129.00
CA HIS A 54 -14.36 -95.40 -128.18
C HIS A 54 -15.42 -95.55 -127.07
N HIS A 55 -15.02 -95.06 -125.89
CA HIS A 55 -15.75 -94.91 -124.62
C HIS A 55 -15.47 -95.95 -123.53
N TRP A 56 -15.32 -95.42 -122.31
CA TRP A 56 -14.84 -96.03 -121.06
C TRP A 56 -15.80 -97.07 -120.45
N PHE A 57 -16.37 -97.94 -121.26
CA PHE A 57 -17.02 -99.16 -120.82
C PHE A 57 -16.28 -100.34 -121.44
N LEU A 58 -15.45 -101.01 -120.63
CA LEU A 58 -14.84 -102.27 -121.02
C LEU A 58 -15.93 -103.37 -120.92
N SER A 59 -16.73 -103.54 -121.99
CA SER A 59 -17.58 -104.72 -122.12
C SER A 59 -16.69 -105.90 -122.52
N VAL A 60 -16.12 -106.59 -121.53
CA VAL A 60 -15.54 -107.91 -121.74
C VAL A 60 -16.71 -108.87 -121.99
N GLY A 61 -16.93 -109.23 -123.25
CA GLY A 61 -17.83 -110.30 -123.64
C GLY A 61 -17.27 -111.64 -123.18
N LEU A 62 -17.52 -112.00 -121.92
CA LEU A 62 -17.37 -113.36 -121.43
C LEU A 62 -18.61 -114.13 -121.87
N ASP A 63 -18.54 -114.80 -123.03
CA ASP A 63 -19.59 -115.67 -123.59
C ASP A 63 -19.86 -116.94 -122.75
N GLN A 64 -19.44 -116.95 -121.48
CA GLN A 64 -19.79 -117.94 -120.48
C GLN A 64 -20.41 -117.24 -119.26
N PRO A 65 -21.75 -117.27 -119.09
CA PRO A 65 -22.44 -116.60 -117.98
C PRO A 65 -21.95 -117.04 -116.60
N ALA A 66 -21.27 -118.19 -116.50
CA ALA A 66 -20.65 -118.67 -115.27
C ALA A 66 -19.53 -117.75 -114.75
N VAL A 67 -18.63 -117.27 -115.61
CA VAL A 67 -17.42 -116.52 -115.18
C VAL A 67 -17.77 -115.08 -114.77
N PHE A 68 -18.70 -114.43 -115.46
CA PHE A 68 -19.16 -113.08 -115.09
C PHE A 68 -19.95 -113.08 -113.77
N ALA A 69 -20.75 -114.13 -113.52
CA ALA A 69 -21.43 -114.31 -112.25
C ALA A 69 -20.45 -114.54 -111.08
N GLU A 70 -19.35 -115.27 -111.30
CA GLU A 70 -18.30 -115.43 -110.28
C GLU A 70 -17.52 -114.12 -110.02
N PHE A 71 -17.19 -113.35 -111.05
CA PHE A 71 -16.54 -112.05 -110.88
C PHE A 71 -17.42 -111.07 -110.08
N LEU A 72 -18.70 -110.94 -110.44
CA LEU A 72 -19.64 -110.10 -109.68
C LEU A 72 -19.83 -110.58 -108.24
N ARG A 73 -19.87 -111.90 -108.00
CA ARG A 73 -19.89 -112.46 -106.64
C ARG A 73 -18.63 -112.09 -105.87
N LEU A 74 -17.44 -112.24 -106.46
CA LEU A 74 -16.18 -111.91 -105.80
C LEU A 74 -16.08 -110.40 -105.51
N SER A 75 -16.41 -109.54 -106.47
CA SER A 75 -16.42 -108.08 -106.28
C SER A 75 -17.43 -107.65 -105.21
N PHE A 76 -18.61 -108.29 -105.16
CA PHE A 76 -19.60 -108.05 -104.11
C PHE A 76 -19.05 -108.41 -102.73
N TRP A 77 -18.40 -109.57 -102.56
CA TRP A 77 -17.81 -109.97 -101.29
C TRP A 77 -16.63 -109.08 -100.87
N ILE A 78 -15.80 -108.61 -101.81
CA ILE A 78 -14.72 -107.66 -101.52
C ILE A 78 -15.29 -106.30 -101.08
N ALA A 79 -16.30 -105.77 -101.79
CA ALA A 79 -16.97 -104.52 -101.42
C ALA A 79 -17.66 -104.62 -100.06
N LEU A 80 -18.32 -105.76 -99.79
CA LEU A 80 -18.95 -106.04 -98.50
C LEU A 80 -17.91 -106.15 -97.37
N GLY A 81 -16.76 -106.78 -97.63
CA GLY A 81 -15.64 -106.86 -96.69
C GLY A 81 -15.03 -105.49 -96.38
N ALA A 82 -14.84 -104.63 -97.40
CA ALA A 82 -14.35 -103.27 -97.23
C ALA A 82 -15.34 -102.40 -96.44
N LEU A 83 -16.65 -102.52 -96.73
CA LEU A 83 -17.70 -101.82 -96.00
C LEU A 83 -17.75 -102.29 -94.53
N ALA A 84 -17.67 -103.61 -94.28
CA ALA A 84 -17.63 -104.16 -92.94
C ALA A 84 -16.41 -103.67 -92.16
N LEU A 85 -15.23 -103.60 -92.80
CA LEU A 85 -14.02 -103.11 -92.17
C LEU A 85 -14.12 -101.61 -91.81
N LEU A 86 -14.68 -100.78 -92.70
CA LEU A 86 -14.96 -99.35 -92.42
C LEU A 86 -15.96 -99.18 -91.29
N LEU A 87 -16.99 -100.04 -91.23
CA LEU A 87 -17.98 -100.03 -90.16
C LEU A 87 -17.35 -100.44 -88.82
N ILE A 88 -16.49 -101.47 -88.82
CA ILE A 88 -15.75 -101.92 -87.64
C ILE A 88 -14.77 -100.84 -87.16
N THR A 89 -14.04 -100.19 -88.05
CA THR A 89 -13.12 -99.08 -87.70
C THR A 89 -13.89 -97.86 -87.19
N GLY A 90 -14.99 -97.50 -87.83
CA GLY A 90 -15.89 -96.43 -87.37
C GLY A 90 -16.47 -96.71 -85.98
N ILE A 91 -16.94 -97.93 -85.74
CA ILE A 91 -17.46 -98.37 -84.44
C ILE A 91 -16.34 -98.38 -83.39
N THR A 92 -15.14 -98.88 -83.70
CA THR A 92 -14.02 -98.89 -82.73
C THR A 92 -13.53 -97.49 -82.38
N LEU A 93 -13.45 -96.57 -83.35
CA LEU A 93 -13.18 -95.15 -83.08
C LEU A 93 -14.27 -94.50 -82.22
N LEU A 94 -15.54 -94.81 -82.50
CA LEU A 94 -16.67 -94.26 -81.74
C LEU A 94 -16.74 -94.83 -80.32
N LEU A 95 -16.40 -96.12 -80.13
CA LEU A 95 -16.27 -96.75 -78.82
C LEU A 95 -15.05 -96.22 -78.04
N TYR A 96 -13.91 -96.04 -78.71
CA TYR A 96 -12.71 -95.42 -78.12
C TYR A 96 -13.01 -93.99 -77.67
N TRP A 97 -13.64 -93.17 -78.52
CA TRP A 97 -14.01 -91.80 -78.20
C TRP A 97 -15.08 -91.74 -77.10
N ARG A 98 -16.03 -92.67 -77.08
CA ARG A 98 -17.04 -92.79 -76.00
C ARG A 98 -16.41 -93.19 -74.66
N HIS A 99 -15.33 -93.97 -74.66
CA HIS A 99 -14.61 -94.38 -73.44
C HIS A 99 -13.67 -93.29 -72.90
N GLU A 100 -12.99 -92.53 -73.77
CA GLU A 100 -12.04 -91.47 -73.37
C GLU A 100 -12.71 -90.13 -73.01
N ARG A 101 -13.88 -89.82 -73.60
CA ARG A 101 -14.60 -88.55 -73.33
C ARG A 101 -14.94 -88.28 -71.85
N PRO A 102 -15.40 -89.26 -71.03
CA PRO A 102 -15.63 -89.02 -69.61
C PRO A 102 -14.32 -88.76 -68.85
N LYS A 103 -13.24 -89.51 -69.13
CA LYS A 103 -11.93 -89.31 -68.48
C LYS A 103 -11.36 -87.93 -68.75
N PHE A 104 -11.40 -87.47 -70.00
CA PHE A 104 -10.93 -86.13 -70.36
C PHE A 104 -11.77 -85.02 -69.69
N ARG A 105 -13.09 -85.20 -69.56
CA ARG A 105 -13.95 -84.24 -68.85
C ARG A 105 -13.68 -84.23 -67.35
N GLU A 106 -13.40 -85.39 -66.76
CA GLU A 106 -13.08 -85.52 -65.34
C GLU A 106 -11.73 -84.89 -65.02
N GLU A 107 -10.70 -85.12 -65.85
CA GLU A 107 -9.41 -84.44 -65.75
C GLU A 107 -9.54 -82.92 -65.89
N GLN A 108 -10.29 -82.43 -66.90
CA GLN A 108 -10.52 -80.98 -67.05
C GLN A 108 -11.30 -80.38 -65.88
N LYS A 109 -12.28 -81.12 -65.33
CA LYS A 109 -13.06 -80.67 -64.17
C LYS A 109 -12.20 -80.63 -62.92
N LEU A 110 -11.33 -81.63 -62.71
CA LEU A 110 -10.39 -81.67 -61.59
C LEU A 110 -9.34 -80.57 -61.69
N LEU A 111 -8.80 -80.32 -62.89
CA LEU A 111 -7.89 -79.20 -63.16
C LEU A 111 -8.56 -77.84 -62.94
N ALA A 112 -9.82 -77.67 -63.35
CA ALA A 112 -10.58 -76.45 -63.08
C ALA A 112 -10.83 -76.27 -61.58
N GLN A 113 -11.26 -77.33 -60.88
CA GLN A 113 -11.45 -77.33 -59.42
C GLN A 113 -10.15 -76.98 -58.69
N TYR A 114 -9.03 -77.60 -59.07
CA TYR A 114 -7.71 -77.29 -58.52
C TYR A 114 -7.34 -75.82 -58.73
N LYS A 115 -7.46 -75.30 -59.97
CA LYS A 115 -7.17 -73.88 -60.27
C LYS A 115 -8.08 -72.93 -59.49
N THR A 116 -9.35 -73.25 -59.31
CA THR A 116 -10.27 -72.43 -58.52
C THR A 116 -9.91 -72.42 -57.05
N ILE A 117 -9.60 -73.57 -56.44
CA ILE A 117 -9.16 -73.65 -55.04
C ILE A 117 -7.83 -72.90 -54.86
N PHE A 118 -6.89 -73.13 -55.77
CA PHE A 118 -5.58 -72.50 -55.74
C PHE A 118 -5.68 -70.96 -55.83
N ASN A 119 -6.48 -70.43 -56.75
CA ASN A 119 -6.63 -68.98 -56.95
C ASN A 119 -7.53 -68.28 -55.93
N ASN A 120 -8.55 -68.96 -55.39
CA ASN A 120 -9.45 -68.36 -54.38
C ASN A 120 -8.98 -68.57 -52.93
N ALA A 121 -7.83 -69.21 -52.71
CA ALA A 121 -7.26 -69.32 -51.37
C ALA A 121 -6.95 -67.92 -50.81
N MET A 122 -7.34 -67.65 -49.56
CA MET A 122 -7.04 -66.37 -48.88
C MET A 122 -5.57 -66.22 -48.49
N VAL A 123 -4.79 -67.27 -48.67
CA VAL A 123 -3.35 -67.34 -48.44
C VAL A 123 -2.59 -67.37 -49.78
N GLY A 124 -1.38 -66.84 -49.78
CA GLY A 124 -0.50 -66.91 -50.94
C GLY A 124 0.13 -68.29 -51.05
N ILE A 125 -0.14 -69.04 -52.12
CA ILE A 125 0.42 -70.37 -52.36
C ILE A 125 1.41 -70.28 -53.52
N VAL A 126 2.61 -70.82 -53.33
CA VAL A 126 3.67 -70.85 -54.33
C VAL A 126 4.33 -72.22 -54.42
N TYR A 127 4.53 -72.68 -55.64
CA TYR A 127 5.30 -73.88 -55.96
C TYR A 127 6.70 -73.48 -56.43
N LEU A 128 7.72 -73.99 -55.73
CA LEU A 128 9.13 -73.70 -55.98
C LEU A 128 9.88 -74.95 -56.45
N LYS A 129 10.76 -74.78 -57.44
CA LYS A 129 11.79 -75.74 -57.85
C LYS A 129 13.14 -75.05 -57.83
N HIS A 130 14.15 -75.64 -57.18
CA HIS A 130 15.46 -75.03 -56.92
C HIS A 130 15.35 -73.61 -56.33
N ARG A 131 14.39 -73.38 -55.42
CA ARG A 131 14.05 -72.06 -54.84
C ARG A 131 13.61 -71.00 -55.86
N HIS A 132 13.26 -71.39 -57.08
CA HIS A 132 12.66 -70.50 -58.09
C HIS A 132 11.17 -70.78 -58.23
N VAL A 133 10.39 -69.73 -58.42
CA VAL A 133 8.93 -69.80 -58.55
C VAL A 133 8.56 -70.46 -59.87
N VAL A 134 7.89 -71.60 -59.79
CA VAL A 134 7.37 -72.30 -60.97
C VAL A 134 5.91 -71.95 -61.22
N SER A 135 5.12 -71.81 -60.15
CA SER A 135 3.71 -71.41 -60.21
C SER A 135 3.32 -70.77 -58.89
N CYS A 136 2.46 -69.76 -58.91
CA CYS A 136 1.88 -69.17 -57.71
C CYS A 136 0.43 -68.77 -57.96
N ASN A 137 -0.36 -68.64 -56.89
CA ASN A 137 -1.73 -68.15 -56.99
C ASN A 137 -1.76 -66.62 -56.98
N GLN A 138 -2.89 -66.06 -57.40
CA GLN A 138 -3.07 -64.60 -57.45
C GLN A 138 -2.84 -63.94 -56.07
N ARG A 139 -3.30 -64.58 -54.99
CA ARG A 139 -3.15 -64.04 -53.64
C ARG A 139 -1.69 -63.90 -53.21
N PHE A 140 -0.80 -64.79 -53.65
CA PHE A 140 0.64 -64.69 -53.39
C PHE A 140 1.23 -63.44 -54.04
N GLU A 141 0.88 -63.19 -55.30
CA GLU A 141 1.33 -62.00 -56.02
C GLU A 141 0.80 -60.71 -55.38
N GLU A 142 -0.46 -60.70 -54.93
CA GLU A 142 -1.07 -59.58 -54.19
C GLU A 142 -0.35 -59.30 -52.86
N ILE A 143 -0.08 -60.32 -52.05
CA ILE A 143 0.64 -60.17 -50.77
C ILE A 143 2.03 -59.55 -51.02
N PHE A 144 2.75 -59.99 -52.05
CA PHE A 144 4.08 -59.46 -52.32
C PHE A 144 4.09 -58.19 -53.19
N GLY A 145 2.94 -57.74 -53.70
CA GLY A 145 2.82 -56.53 -54.52
C GLY A 145 3.36 -56.68 -55.96
N TYR A 146 3.37 -57.89 -56.50
CA TYR A 146 3.79 -58.18 -57.87
C TYR A 146 2.59 -58.29 -58.83
N GLY A 147 2.83 -58.03 -60.12
CA GLY A 147 1.80 -58.18 -61.15
C GLY A 147 1.54 -59.65 -61.54
N PRO A 148 0.40 -59.98 -62.16
CA PRO A 148 0.07 -61.35 -62.56
C PRO A 148 1.12 -61.99 -63.47
N GLY A 149 1.69 -63.11 -63.03
CA GLY A 149 2.73 -63.86 -63.74
C GLY A 149 4.14 -63.28 -63.65
N GLU A 150 4.34 -62.16 -62.96
CA GLU A 150 5.64 -61.49 -62.85
C GLU A 150 6.64 -62.29 -62.01
N LEU A 151 6.14 -63.10 -61.07
CA LEU A 151 6.98 -63.90 -60.18
C LEU A 151 7.44 -65.22 -60.81
N ILE A 152 6.88 -65.65 -61.94
CA ILE A 152 7.24 -66.95 -62.54
C ILE A 152 8.68 -66.92 -63.07
N GLY A 153 9.51 -67.85 -62.59
CA GLY A 153 10.93 -67.97 -62.91
C GLY A 153 11.86 -67.20 -61.98
N GLU A 154 11.31 -66.37 -61.09
CA GLU A 154 12.09 -65.56 -60.16
C GLU A 154 12.56 -66.35 -58.94
N SER A 155 13.70 -65.96 -58.37
CA SER A 155 14.21 -66.55 -57.13
C SER A 155 13.37 -66.09 -55.93
N SER A 156 13.06 -67.02 -55.02
CA SER A 156 12.36 -66.69 -53.78
C SER A 156 13.16 -65.81 -52.83
N ALA A 157 14.46 -65.56 -53.11
CA ALA A 157 15.28 -64.59 -52.39
C ALA A 157 14.69 -63.18 -52.40
N LYS A 158 13.93 -62.81 -53.44
CA LYS A 158 13.28 -61.50 -53.56
C LYS A 158 12.24 -61.21 -52.47
N PHE A 159 11.75 -62.25 -51.78
CA PHE A 159 10.74 -62.13 -50.72
C PHE A 159 11.34 -61.82 -49.34
N TYR A 160 12.67 -61.87 -49.22
CA TYR A 160 13.38 -61.71 -47.95
C TYR A 160 14.19 -60.42 -47.99
N LYS A 161 14.27 -59.75 -46.83
CA LYS A 161 14.97 -58.46 -46.71
C LYS A 161 16.47 -58.57 -46.92
N THR A 162 17.09 -59.66 -46.46
CA THR A 162 18.54 -59.85 -46.57
C THR A 162 18.89 -61.27 -47.02
N PRO A 163 19.99 -61.46 -47.77
CA PRO A 163 20.46 -62.78 -48.17
C PRO A 163 20.66 -63.73 -46.99
N GLU A 164 21.11 -63.22 -45.84
CA GLU A 164 21.34 -64.03 -44.64
C GLU A 164 20.04 -64.61 -44.09
N THR A 165 18.94 -63.83 -44.10
CA THR A 165 17.62 -64.33 -43.68
C THR A 165 17.07 -65.38 -44.64
N PHE A 166 17.28 -65.20 -45.94
CA PHE A 166 16.92 -66.16 -46.97
C PHE A 166 17.69 -67.48 -46.82
N ASP A 167 18.99 -67.41 -46.52
CA ASP A 167 19.84 -68.59 -46.33
C ASP A 167 19.51 -69.30 -45.02
N ALA A 168 19.38 -68.57 -43.91
CA ALA A 168 19.06 -69.15 -42.60
C ALA A 168 17.69 -69.88 -42.60
N ILE A 169 16.64 -69.23 -43.13
CA ILE A 169 15.31 -69.85 -43.24
C ILE A 169 15.35 -71.00 -44.25
N GLY A 170 16.08 -70.85 -45.35
CA GLY A 170 16.27 -71.91 -46.34
C GLY A 170 16.91 -73.16 -45.74
N GLU A 171 18.05 -73.03 -45.08
CA GLU A 171 18.75 -74.14 -44.44
C GLU A 171 17.89 -74.84 -43.38
N ALA A 172 17.24 -74.07 -42.51
CA ALA A 172 16.37 -74.62 -41.47
C ALA A 172 15.19 -75.38 -42.08
N ALA A 173 14.55 -74.78 -43.10
CA ALA A 173 13.36 -75.36 -43.66
C ALA A 173 13.65 -76.59 -44.53
N TYR A 174 14.64 -76.54 -45.42
CA TYR A 174 14.99 -77.69 -46.28
C TYR A 174 15.58 -78.86 -45.47
N ARG A 175 16.25 -78.60 -44.33
CA ARG A 175 16.66 -79.66 -43.39
C ARG A 175 15.46 -80.39 -42.77
N VAL A 176 14.42 -79.64 -42.37
CA VAL A 176 13.20 -80.24 -41.79
C VAL A 176 12.37 -80.96 -42.86
N LEU A 177 12.27 -80.37 -44.05
CA LEU A 177 11.50 -80.91 -45.17
C LEU A 177 12.09 -82.21 -45.72
N GLY A 178 13.43 -82.34 -45.76
CA GLY A 178 14.11 -83.60 -46.12
C GLY A 178 13.84 -84.76 -45.15
N GLY A 179 13.27 -84.48 -43.97
CA GLY A 179 12.80 -85.49 -43.01
C GLY A 179 11.31 -85.85 -43.15
N ASN A 180 10.65 -85.45 -44.26
CA ASN A 180 9.22 -85.60 -44.50
C ASN A 180 8.32 -84.93 -43.43
N ARG A 181 8.74 -83.77 -42.92
CA ARG A 181 7.98 -82.95 -41.95
C ARG A 181 7.65 -81.59 -42.53
N ASN A 182 6.47 -81.07 -42.23
CA ASN A 182 6.10 -79.69 -42.59
C ASN A 182 6.94 -78.69 -41.78
N TYR A 183 7.36 -77.62 -42.43
CA TYR A 183 8.06 -76.51 -41.78
C TYR A 183 7.10 -75.33 -41.61
N SER A 184 7.10 -74.72 -40.44
CA SER A 184 6.28 -73.55 -40.10
C SER A 184 7.13 -72.55 -39.35
N THR A 185 7.13 -71.29 -39.78
CA THR A 185 7.78 -70.18 -39.06
C THR A 185 7.07 -68.86 -39.36
N GLU A 186 7.21 -67.90 -38.46
CA GLU A 186 6.90 -66.50 -38.74
C GLU A 186 8.21 -65.76 -39.04
N ALA A 187 8.20 -64.86 -40.01
CA ALA A 187 9.37 -64.08 -40.41
C ALA A 187 8.94 -62.73 -41.00
N ILE A 188 9.89 -61.79 -41.08
CA ILE A 188 9.68 -60.52 -41.79
C ILE A 188 10.02 -60.73 -43.27
N PHE A 189 9.01 -60.59 -44.11
CA PHE A 189 9.14 -60.64 -45.57
C PHE A 189 9.11 -59.23 -46.15
N GLN A 190 9.49 -59.10 -47.43
CA GLN A 190 9.57 -57.83 -48.12
C GLN A 190 8.69 -57.84 -49.38
N ARG A 191 7.86 -56.81 -49.55
CA ARG A 191 7.08 -56.59 -50.78
C ARG A 191 7.95 -55.98 -51.87
N LYS A 192 7.45 -55.95 -53.11
CA LYS A 192 8.15 -55.40 -54.29
C LYS A 192 8.63 -53.95 -54.14
N ASP A 193 7.85 -53.12 -53.43
CA ASP A 193 8.19 -51.71 -53.14
C ASP A 193 9.26 -51.55 -52.04
N GLY A 194 9.69 -52.66 -51.45
CA GLY A 194 10.67 -52.72 -50.39
C GLY A 194 10.09 -52.67 -48.97
N SER A 195 8.76 -52.51 -48.81
CA SER A 195 8.12 -52.47 -47.49
C SER A 195 8.18 -53.83 -46.78
N PRO A 196 8.61 -53.88 -45.50
CA PRO A 196 8.59 -55.11 -44.73
C PRO A 196 7.19 -55.41 -44.18
N PHE A 197 6.82 -56.69 -44.10
CA PHE A 197 5.62 -57.13 -43.38
C PHE A 197 5.90 -58.43 -42.60
N PRO A 198 5.31 -58.63 -41.42
CA PRO A 198 5.34 -59.92 -40.74
C PRO A 198 4.44 -60.91 -41.48
N GLY A 199 5.01 -62.05 -41.87
CA GLY A 199 4.26 -63.14 -42.50
C GLY A 199 4.49 -64.48 -41.81
N ALA A 200 3.45 -65.31 -41.85
CA ALA A 200 3.56 -66.72 -41.49
C ALA A 200 3.86 -67.54 -42.76
N LEU A 201 4.87 -68.41 -42.68
CA LEU A 201 5.36 -69.25 -43.76
C LEU A 201 5.23 -70.72 -43.38
N ASN A 202 4.50 -71.47 -44.21
CA ASN A 202 4.36 -72.92 -44.10
C ASN A 202 4.84 -73.61 -45.38
N GLY A 203 5.69 -74.62 -45.26
CA GLY A 203 6.24 -75.35 -46.39
C GLY A 203 6.03 -76.86 -46.29
N CYS A 204 5.79 -77.50 -47.43
CA CYS A 204 5.86 -78.96 -47.60
C CYS A 204 6.59 -79.31 -48.92
N VAL A 205 7.17 -80.51 -48.99
CA VAL A 205 7.84 -81.02 -50.21
C VAL A 205 6.96 -82.05 -50.91
N ILE A 206 7.08 -82.12 -52.24
CA ILE A 206 6.35 -83.10 -53.05
C ILE A 206 7.06 -84.46 -53.01
N ASP A 207 8.38 -84.45 -53.10
CA ASP A 207 9.24 -85.63 -52.97
C ASP A 207 10.25 -85.41 -51.82
N PRO A 208 10.15 -86.16 -50.71
CA PRO A 208 11.06 -86.04 -49.57
C PRO A 208 12.52 -86.34 -49.89
N ASP A 209 12.80 -87.24 -50.85
CA ASP A 209 14.16 -87.65 -51.22
C ASP A 209 14.84 -86.58 -52.09
N GLN A 210 14.06 -85.69 -52.71
CA GLN A 210 14.53 -84.60 -53.56
C GLN A 210 13.81 -83.28 -53.23
N PRO A 211 14.03 -82.70 -52.04
CA PRO A 211 13.24 -81.58 -51.54
C PRO A 211 13.42 -80.30 -52.37
N HIS A 212 14.51 -80.19 -53.14
CA HIS A 212 14.77 -79.06 -54.05
C HIS A 212 14.07 -79.21 -55.42
N GLU A 213 13.60 -80.41 -55.78
CA GLU A 213 12.97 -80.66 -57.08
C GLU A 213 11.49 -80.26 -57.14
N GLY A 214 10.84 -80.09 -55.98
CA GLY A 214 9.48 -79.56 -55.88
C GLY A 214 9.02 -79.34 -54.44
N SER A 215 8.70 -78.09 -54.09
CA SER A 215 8.19 -77.71 -52.76
C SER A 215 7.03 -76.71 -52.87
N ILE A 216 6.00 -76.86 -52.05
CA ILE A 216 4.84 -75.95 -51.98
C ILE A 216 4.94 -75.14 -50.69
N TRP A 217 4.76 -73.84 -50.80
CA TRP A 217 4.83 -72.89 -49.71
C TRP A 217 3.57 -72.06 -49.63
N ILE A 218 3.14 -71.78 -48.42
CA ILE A 218 1.97 -70.99 -48.08
C ILE A 218 2.43 -69.81 -47.25
N TYR A 219 2.09 -68.60 -47.68
CA TYR A 219 2.38 -67.33 -47.06
C TYR A 219 1.08 -66.65 -46.63
N ALA A 220 1.03 -66.19 -45.38
CA ALA A 220 -0.05 -65.38 -44.85
C ALA A 220 0.51 -64.07 -44.27
N ASP A 221 -0.11 -62.94 -44.61
CA ASP A 221 0.18 -61.65 -44.00
C ASP A 221 -0.49 -61.59 -42.62
N ILE A 222 0.29 -61.39 -41.55
CA ILE A 222 -0.21 -61.36 -40.16
C ILE A 222 -0.11 -59.97 -39.53
N SER A 223 0.04 -58.92 -40.35
CA SER A 223 0.21 -57.53 -39.90
C SER A 223 -0.90 -57.08 -38.94
N GLU A 224 -2.17 -57.29 -39.29
CA GLU A 224 -3.33 -56.87 -38.47
C GLU A 224 -3.33 -57.53 -37.08
N ARG A 225 -2.94 -58.81 -37.00
CA ARG A 225 -2.85 -59.54 -35.73
C ARG A 225 -1.75 -58.96 -34.85
N CYS A 226 -0.56 -58.74 -35.41
CA CYS A 226 0.56 -58.15 -34.66
C CYS A 226 0.25 -56.72 -34.19
N GLU A 227 -0.43 -55.91 -35.01
CA GLU A 227 -0.86 -54.56 -34.62
C GLU A 227 -1.89 -54.58 -33.49
N ALA A 228 -2.86 -55.49 -33.54
CA ALA A 228 -3.85 -55.66 -32.47
C ALA A 228 -3.21 -56.11 -31.15
N GLU A 229 -2.30 -57.09 -31.20
CA GLU A 229 -1.54 -57.56 -30.03
C GLU A 229 -0.64 -56.44 -29.45
N GLN A 230 0.05 -55.68 -30.31
CA GLN A 230 0.84 -54.53 -29.86
C GLN A 230 -0.01 -53.44 -29.23
N LYS A 231 -1.19 -53.14 -29.79
CA LYS A 231 -2.11 -52.15 -29.24
C LYS A 231 -2.64 -52.59 -27.87
N ALA A 232 -3.00 -53.85 -27.70
CA ALA A 232 -3.42 -54.42 -26.42
C ALA A 232 -2.30 -54.36 -25.37
N ASN A 233 -1.08 -54.76 -25.73
CA ASN A 233 0.09 -54.68 -24.84
C ASN A 233 0.42 -53.23 -24.44
N LYS A 234 0.33 -52.27 -25.35
CA LYS A 234 0.52 -50.84 -25.05
C LYS A 234 -0.52 -50.32 -24.05
N LEU A 235 -1.79 -50.73 -24.19
CA LEU A 235 -2.86 -50.33 -23.26
C LEU A 235 -2.66 -50.97 -21.87
N LEU A 236 -2.29 -52.24 -21.80
CA LEU A 236 -1.98 -52.91 -20.54
C LEU A 236 -0.79 -52.24 -19.84
N GLN A 237 0.29 -51.95 -20.58
CA GLN A 237 1.44 -51.21 -20.04
C GLN A 237 1.05 -49.83 -19.53
N ALA A 238 0.17 -49.10 -20.21
CA ALA A 238 -0.31 -47.81 -19.74
C ALA A 238 -1.07 -47.90 -18.40
N VAL A 239 -1.85 -48.98 -18.19
CA VAL A 239 -2.55 -49.24 -16.92
C VAL A 239 -1.57 -49.67 -15.82
N GLU A 240 -0.62 -50.55 -16.13
CA GLU A 240 0.37 -51.03 -15.16
C GLU A 240 1.37 -49.95 -14.72
N GLN A 241 1.80 -49.09 -15.64
CA GLN A 241 2.73 -47.99 -15.38
C GLN A 241 2.02 -46.70 -14.93
N SER A 242 0.70 -46.73 -14.75
CA SER A 242 -0.04 -45.58 -14.25
C SER A 242 0.49 -45.15 -12.86
N PRO A 243 0.73 -43.85 -12.63
CA PRO A 243 1.14 -43.33 -11.33
C PRO A 243 0.01 -43.40 -10.27
N LEU A 244 -1.22 -43.68 -10.70
CA LEU A 244 -2.40 -43.83 -9.86
C LEU A 244 -2.74 -45.31 -9.63
N SER A 245 -3.32 -45.61 -8.49
CA SER A 245 -3.82 -46.95 -8.20
C SER A 245 -5.10 -47.19 -8.98
N ILE A 246 -5.16 -48.30 -9.71
CA ILE A 246 -6.31 -48.70 -10.53
C ILE A 246 -6.83 -50.05 -10.02
N ILE A 247 -8.13 -50.14 -9.82
CA ILE A 247 -8.86 -51.33 -9.40
C ILE A 247 -10.01 -51.53 -10.39
N ILE A 248 -10.17 -52.75 -10.90
CA ILE A 248 -11.32 -53.14 -11.71
C ILE A 248 -12.05 -54.23 -10.96
N THR A 249 -13.36 -54.03 -10.79
CA THR A 249 -14.25 -55.01 -10.16
C THR A 249 -15.33 -55.46 -11.13
N ASN A 250 -15.87 -56.66 -10.91
CA ASN A 250 -17.09 -57.11 -11.58
C ASN A 250 -18.34 -56.35 -11.07
N ARG A 251 -19.51 -56.73 -11.59
CA ARG A 251 -20.82 -56.13 -11.24
C ARG A 251 -21.18 -56.32 -9.75
N GLU A 252 -20.69 -57.37 -9.10
CA GLU A 252 -20.87 -57.64 -7.68
C GLU A 252 -19.88 -56.88 -6.79
N GLY A 253 -18.96 -56.12 -7.38
CA GLY A 253 -17.94 -55.36 -6.67
C GLY A 253 -16.78 -56.21 -6.13
N LEU A 254 -16.53 -57.38 -6.73
CA LEU A 254 -15.36 -58.21 -6.45
C LEU A 254 -14.21 -57.84 -7.38
N ILE A 255 -13.01 -57.70 -6.82
CA ILE A 255 -11.81 -57.28 -7.56
C ILE A 255 -11.39 -58.35 -8.55
N GLU A 256 -11.27 -57.98 -9.81
CA GLU A 256 -10.75 -58.84 -10.89
C GLU A 256 -9.33 -58.43 -11.31
N TYR A 257 -9.00 -57.15 -11.17
CA TYR A 257 -7.69 -56.62 -11.53
C TYR A 257 -7.28 -55.46 -10.62
N VAL A 258 -6.00 -55.41 -10.25
CA VAL A 258 -5.35 -54.22 -9.70
C VAL A 258 -4.01 -53.99 -10.37
N ASN A 259 -3.61 -52.72 -10.54
CA ASN A 259 -2.30 -52.40 -11.08
C ASN A 259 -1.21 -52.43 -9.99
N PRO A 260 0.09 -52.49 -10.35
CA PRO A 260 1.19 -52.51 -9.37
C PRO A 260 1.19 -51.31 -8.39
N ARG A 261 0.66 -50.16 -8.82
CA ARG A 261 0.56 -48.97 -7.98
C ARG A 261 -0.40 -49.16 -6.80
N PHE A 262 -1.50 -49.90 -6.98
CA PHE A 262 -2.38 -50.30 -5.89
C PHE A 262 -1.60 -51.03 -4.80
N SER A 263 -0.82 -52.05 -5.18
CA SER A 263 -0.05 -52.85 -4.22
C SER A 263 0.99 -52.03 -3.47
N ALA A 264 1.63 -51.08 -4.15
CA ALA A 264 2.61 -50.17 -3.54
C ALA A 264 1.99 -49.23 -2.49
N ILE A 265 0.74 -48.81 -2.68
CA ILE A 265 0.03 -47.91 -1.75
C ILE A 265 -0.63 -48.72 -0.63
N THR A 266 -1.38 -49.77 -0.95
CA THR A 266 -2.20 -50.47 0.06
C THR A 266 -1.42 -51.55 0.82
N GLY A 267 -0.33 -52.05 0.24
CA GLY A 267 0.48 -53.14 0.80
C GLY A 267 -0.09 -54.55 0.56
N TYR A 268 -1.22 -54.67 -0.13
CA TYR A 268 -1.80 -55.96 -0.52
C TYR A 268 -1.27 -56.40 -1.89
N SER A 269 -0.99 -57.70 -2.06
CA SER A 269 -0.66 -58.23 -3.39
C SER A 269 -1.91 -58.47 -4.23
N PHE A 270 -1.74 -58.59 -5.56
CA PHE A 270 -2.84 -58.92 -6.47
C PHE A 270 -3.55 -60.21 -6.06
N ASP A 271 -2.79 -61.27 -5.75
CA ASP A 271 -3.33 -62.58 -5.37
C ASP A 271 -4.14 -62.53 -4.06
N GLU A 272 -3.81 -61.63 -3.14
CA GLU A 272 -4.52 -61.47 -1.87
C GLU A 272 -5.87 -60.78 -2.02
N VAL A 273 -6.01 -59.91 -3.03
CA VAL A 273 -7.23 -59.11 -3.25
C VAL A 273 -8.12 -59.66 -4.35
N LEU A 274 -7.62 -60.58 -5.18
CA LEU A 274 -8.39 -61.21 -6.24
C LEU A 274 -9.66 -61.89 -5.68
N GLY A 275 -10.81 -61.51 -6.21
CA GLY A 275 -12.12 -62.00 -5.77
C GLY A 275 -12.60 -61.42 -4.43
N GLN A 276 -11.85 -60.52 -3.80
CA GLN A 276 -12.26 -59.84 -2.56
C GLN A 276 -13.02 -58.55 -2.88
N ASN A 277 -13.80 -58.07 -1.91
CA ASN A 277 -14.47 -56.78 -2.02
C ASN A 277 -13.55 -55.64 -1.52
N PRO A 278 -13.48 -54.47 -2.20
CA PRO A 278 -12.68 -53.30 -1.78
C PRO A 278 -12.93 -52.80 -0.35
N ARG A 279 -14.02 -53.24 0.30
CA ARG A 279 -14.25 -53.02 1.74
C ARG A 279 -13.13 -53.58 2.63
N LEU A 280 -12.27 -54.45 2.11
CA LEU A 280 -11.11 -55.00 2.82
C LEU A 280 -10.21 -53.92 3.44
N PHE A 281 -10.06 -52.76 2.78
CA PHE A 281 -9.21 -51.66 3.23
C PHE A 281 -10.01 -50.43 3.69
N LYS A 282 -11.30 -50.62 4.04
CA LYS A 282 -12.14 -49.57 4.63
C LYS A 282 -11.58 -49.15 6.00
N ALA A 283 -11.46 -47.84 6.23
CA ALA A 283 -11.27 -47.31 7.59
C ALA A 283 -12.61 -47.01 8.27
N ASP A 284 -12.67 -47.24 9.58
CA ASP A 284 -13.86 -46.98 10.41
C ASP A 284 -14.21 -45.49 10.53
N GLU A 285 -13.24 -44.60 10.28
CA GLU A 285 -13.37 -43.14 10.37
C GLU A 285 -14.08 -42.52 9.16
N THR A 286 -14.27 -43.27 8.08
CA THR A 286 -15.04 -42.79 6.93
C THR A 286 -16.54 -42.99 7.21
N PRO A 287 -17.36 -41.93 7.15
CA PRO A 287 -18.79 -42.01 7.43
C PRO A 287 -19.51 -43.09 6.61
N PRO A 288 -20.42 -43.89 7.21
CA PRO A 288 -21.21 -44.87 6.47
C PRO A 288 -21.99 -44.28 5.28
N GLU A 289 -22.41 -43.02 5.40
CA GLU A 289 -23.14 -42.26 4.39
C GLU A 289 -22.34 -42.13 3.10
N THR A 290 -21.02 -41.93 3.18
CA THR A 290 -20.13 -41.83 2.01
C THR A 290 -20.16 -43.10 1.16
N TYR A 291 -20.25 -44.27 1.80
CA TYR A 291 -20.36 -45.55 1.10
C TYR A 291 -21.77 -45.78 0.52
N GLN A 292 -22.81 -45.29 1.18
CA GLN A 292 -24.18 -45.36 0.67
C GLN A 292 -24.34 -44.49 -0.58
N GLU A 293 -23.82 -43.26 -0.54
CA GLU A 293 -23.80 -42.34 -1.67
C GLU A 293 -23.01 -42.91 -2.86
N LEU A 294 -21.84 -43.49 -2.59
CA LEU A 294 -21.02 -44.17 -3.59
C LEU A 294 -21.83 -45.23 -4.34
N TRP A 295 -22.47 -46.15 -3.61
CA TRP A 295 -23.25 -47.22 -4.23
C TRP A 295 -24.49 -46.71 -4.95
N ALA A 296 -25.21 -45.75 -4.38
CA ALA A 296 -26.38 -45.13 -5.03
C ALA A 296 -25.99 -44.47 -6.36
N THR A 297 -24.83 -43.81 -6.40
CA THR A 297 -24.31 -43.13 -7.61
C THR A 297 -23.92 -44.13 -8.70
N LEU A 298 -23.20 -45.20 -8.33
CA LEU A 298 -22.76 -46.22 -9.29
C LEU A 298 -23.94 -47.03 -9.86
N VAL A 299 -24.92 -47.39 -9.03
CA VAL A 299 -26.14 -48.09 -9.49
C VAL A 299 -26.98 -47.21 -10.42
N ALA A 300 -26.97 -45.89 -10.22
CA ALA A 300 -27.58 -44.94 -11.14
C ALA A 300 -26.81 -44.77 -12.47
N GLY A 301 -25.71 -45.52 -12.67
CA GLY A 301 -24.88 -45.45 -13.88
C GLY A 301 -24.00 -44.20 -13.96
N LYS A 302 -23.78 -43.51 -12.85
CA LYS A 302 -23.01 -42.25 -12.78
C LYS A 302 -21.62 -42.50 -12.18
N GLU A 303 -20.68 -41.61 -12.49
CA GLU A 303 -19.37 -41.58 -11.85
C GLU A 303 -19.50 -41.05 -10.42
N TRP A 304 -18.83 -41.71 -9.48
CA TRP A 304 -18.69 -41.23 -8.10
C TRP A 304 -17.28 -40.71 -7.85
N ARG A 305 -17.16 -39.59 -7.13
CA ARG A 305 -15.90 -39.01 -6.69
C ARG A 305 -15.99 -38.61 -5.23
N GLY A 306 -14.97 -38.94 -4.44
CA GLY A 306 -14.89 -38.48 -3.05
C GLY A 306 -13.52 -38.68 -2.42
N GLU A 307 -13.27 -37.94 -1.35
CA GLU A 307 -12.13 -38.16 -0.46
C GLU A 307 -12.59 -39.01 0.74
N LYS A 308 -11.80 -39.99 1.14
CA LYS A 308 -12.08 -40.81 2.32
C LYS A 308 -10.79 -41.30 2.97
N ARG A 309 -10.90 -41.84 4.19
CA ARG A 309 -9.79 -42.54 4.85
C ARG A 309 -9.88 -44.03 4.58
N SER A 310 -8.74 -44.61 4.27
CA SER A 310 -8.54 -46.03 4.06
C SER A 310 -7.42 -46.55 4.95
N ARG A 311 -7.37 -47.88 5.09
CA ARG A 311 -6.41 -48.58 5.94
C ARG A 311 -5.51 -49.45 5.08
N ARG A 312 -4.19 -49.24 5.18
CA ARG A 312 -3.19 -50.13 4.56
C ARG A 312 -3.17 -51.48 5.29
N LYS A 313 -2.54 -52.49 4.68
CA LYS A 313 -2.38 -53.84 5.28
C LYS A 313 -1.68 -53.83 6.64
N ASN A 314 -0.73 -52.92 6.85
CA ASN A 314 0.00 -52.74 8.12
C ASN A 314 -0.83 -52.06 9.23
N GLY A 315 -2.07 -51.65 8.95
CA GLY A 315 -2.96 -50.94 9.87
C GLY A 315 -2.86 -49.40 9.79
N GLU A 316 -1.91 -48.85 9.04
CA GLU A 316 -1.74 -47.41 8.87
C GLU A 316 -2.93 -46.79 8.12
N LEU A 317 -3.41 -45.66 8.62
CA LEU A 317 -4.47 -44.89 7.98
C LEU A 317 -3.88 -43.90 6.99
N PHE A 318 -4.51 -43.79 5.83
CA PHE A 318 -4.12 -42.85 4.80
C PHE A 318 -5.36 -42.21 4.17
N TRP A 319 -5.20 -40.99 3.67
CA TRP A 319 -6.24 -40.30 2.92
C TRP A 319 -6.16 -40.69 1.45
N GLU A 320 -7.30 -41.09 0.89
CA GLU A 320 -7.42 -41.34 -0.53
C GLU A 320 -8.46 -40.42 -1.18
N GLU A 321 -8.14 -39.97 -2.38
CA GLU A 321 -9.11 -39.41 -3.33
C GLU A 321 -9.44 -40.50 -4.35
N THR A 322 -10.72 -40.88 -4.46
CA THR A 322 -11.15 -42.00 -5.30
C THR A 322 -12.18 -41.53 -6.32
N ARG A 323 -12.05 -42.02 -7.54
CA ARG A 323 -13.03 -41.87 -8.64
C ARG A 323 -13.44 -43.25 -9.12
N ILE A 324 -14.74 -43.50 -9.22
CA ILE A 324 -15.27 -44.80 -9.61
C ILE A 324 -16.27 -44.61 -10.74
N ALA A 325 -16.03 -45.29 -11.87
CA ALA A 325 -16.88 -45.24 -13.05
C ALA A 325 -17.37 -46.63 -13.46
N PRO A 326 -18.65 -46.79 -13.84
CA PRO A 326 -19.16 -48.02 -14.44
C PRO A 326 -18.65 -48.20 -15.88
N ILE A 327 -18.33 -49.44 -16.24
CA ILE A 327 -18.00 -49.87 -17.60
C ILE A 327 -19.21 -50.64 -18.13
N PHE A 328 -19.81 -50.14 -19.21
CA PHE A 328 -21.00 -50.72 -19.81
C PHE A 328 -20.68 -51.80 -20.84
N ASP A 329 -21.52 -52.83 -20.91
CA ASP A 329 -21.49 -53.83 -21.97
C ASP A 329 -22.19 -53.35 -23.27
N GLN A 330 -22.24 -54.21 -24.28
CA GLN A 330 -22.91 -53.91 -25.56
C GLN A 330 -24.44 -53.71 -25.43
N LYS A 331 -25.04 -54.10 -24.30
CA LYS A 331 -26.47 -53.95 -24.01
C LYS A 331 -26.77 -52.69 -23.19
N GLY A 332 -25.74 -51.93 -22.80
CA GLY A 332 -25.87 -50.72 -21.99
C GLY A 332 -25.99 -50.99 -20.49
N GLU A 333 -25.76 -52.23 -20.03
CA GLU A 333 -25.74 -52.57 -18.61
C GLU A 333 -24.32 -52.45 -18.04
N ALA A 334 -24.19 -52.01 -16.79
CA ALA A 334 -22.89 -51.96 -16.10
C ALA A 334 -22.34 -53.39 -15.91
N SER A 335 -21.22 -53.67 -16.55
CA SER A 335 -20.54 -54.97 -16.50
C SER A 335 -19.43 -55.01 -15.44
N HIS A 336 -18.69 -53.91 -15.30
CA HIS A 336 -17.56 -53.77 -14.39
C HIS A 336 -17.56 -52.35 -13.80
N PHE A 337 -16.78 -52.14 -12.76
CA PHE A 337 -16.47 -50.80 -12.25
C PHE A 337 -14.96 -50.60 -12.25
N VAL A 338 -14.51 -49.44 -12.71
CA VAL A 338 -13.11 -49.02 -12.62
C VAL A 338 -12.98 -47.95 -11.55
N ALA A 339 -12.14 -48.19 -10.56
CA ALA A 339 -11.80 -47.23 -9.52
C ALA A 339 -10.35 -46.76 -9.70
N ILE A 340 -10.18 -45.45 -9.72
CA ILE A 340 -8.87 -44.78 -9.69
C ILE A 340 -8.72 -44.15 -8.31
N MET A 341 -7.60 -44.43 -7.65
CA MET A 341 -7.33 -44.05 -6.27
C MET A 341 -5.96 -43.34 -6.19
N GLU A 342 -5.93 -42.21 -5.52
CA GLU A 342 -4.72 -41.42 -5.24
C GLU A 342 -4.52 -41.28 -3.73
N ASP A 343 -3.31 -41.55 -3.24
CA ASP A 343 -2.94 -41.27 -1.85
C ASP A 343 -2.59 -39.79 -1.69
N ILE A 344 -3.43 -39.07 -0.97
CA ILE A 344 -3.31 -37.62 -0.77
C ILE A 344 -2.84 -37.26 0.65
N THR A 345 -2.34 -38.23 1.41
CA THR A 345 -1.95 -38.06 2.82
C THR A 345 -0.85 -37.00 2.97
N ALA A 346 0.22 -37.10 2.19
CA ALA A 346 1.30 -36.10 2.20
C ALA A 346 0.78 -34.69 1.85
N ARG A 347 -0.11 -34.60 0.84
CA ARG A 347 -0.74 -33.35 0.43
C ARG A 347 -1.56 -32.72 1.56
N LYS A 348 -2.33 -33.52 2.32
CA LYS A 348 -3.11 -33.06 3.48
C LYS A 348 -2.22 -32.61 4.64
N ILE A 349 -1.16 -33.37 4.97
CA ILE A 349 -0.22 -33.02 6.05
C ILE A 349 0.51 -31.72 5.73
N THR A 350 1.07 -31.58 4.53
CA THR A 350 1.77 -30.35 4.12
C THR A 350 0.83 -29.15 4.12
N LYS A 351 -0.42 -29.33 3.67
CA LYS A 351 -1.42 -28.26 3.72
C LYS A 351 -1.70 -27.81 5.16
N GLN A 352 -1.90 -28.75 6.08
CA GLN A 352 -2.12 -28.43 7.50
C GLN A 352 -0.91 -27.72 8.11
N GLN A 353 0.30 -28.22 7.87
CA GLN A 353 1.53 -27.60 8.36
C GLN A 353 1.69 -26.15 7.85
N LEU A 354 1.31 -25.90 6.60
CA LEU A 354 1.36 -24.55 6.02
C LEU A 354 0.33 -23.62 6.66
N GLU A 355 -0.89 -24.12 6.93
CA GLU A 355 -1.93 -23.37 7.64
C GLU A 355 -1.47 -23.03 9.07
N ASP A 356 -0.94 -23.99 9.81
CA ASP A 356 -0.42 -23.78 11.16
C ASP A 356 0.76 -22.77 11.16
N GLN A 357 1.66 -22.85 10.16
CA GLN A 357 2.76 -21.88 10.01
C GLN A 357 2.26 -20.48 9.68
N LYS A 358 1.23 -20.36 8.83
CA LYS A 358 0.62 -19.09 8.47
C LYS A 358 0.01 -18.42 9.69
N GLU A 359 -0.77 -19.14 10.48
CA GLU A 359 -1.37 -18.61 11.71
C GLU A 359 -0.30 -18.13 12.72
N ASN A 360 0.75 -18.92 12.91
CA ASN A 360 1.88 -18.53 13.77
C ASN A 360 2.61 -17.28 13.27
N LEU A 361 2.82 -17.16 11.96
CA LEU A 361 3.45 -15.98 11.36
C LEU A 361 2.55 -14.75 11.48
N GLU A 362 1.25 -14.87 11.25
CA GLU A 362 0.31 -13.76 11.41
C GLU A 362 0.27 -13.26 12.87
N ALA A 363 0.24 -14.18 13.85
CA ALA A 363 0.32 -13.83 15.25
C ALA A 363 1.63 -13.09 15.60
N LEU A 364 2.77 -13.59 15.10
CA LEU A 364 4.07 -12.96 15.32
C LEU A 364 4.17 -11.58 14.66
N VAL A 365 3.67 -11.43 13.42
CA VAL A 365 3.64 -10.14 12.72
C VAL A 365 2.79 -9.15 13.50
N ASN A 366 1.62 -9.54 13.98
CA ASN A 366 0.77 -8.66 14.79
C ASN A 366 1.46 -8.23 16.09
N GLN A 367 2.12 -9.17 16.78
CA GLN A 367 2.90 -8.86 17.98
C GLN A 367 4.03 -7.87 17.67
N ARG A 368 4.82 -8.12 16.61
CA ARG A 368 5.94 -7.24 16.22
C ARG A 368 5.48 -5.86 15.78
N THR A 369 4.37 -5.78 15.06
CA THR A 369 3.77 -4.50 14.66
C THR A 369 3.33 -3.70 15.88
N SER A 370 2.72 -4.35 16.88
CA SER A 370 2.33 -3.70 18.13
C SER A 370 3.54 -3.21 18.94
N GLU A 371 4.58 -4.05 19.09
CA GLU A 371 5.83 -3.68 19.77
C GLU A 371 6.49 -2.48 19.08
N LEU A 372 6.57 -2.49 17.75
CA LEU A 372 7.15 -1.42 16.97
C LEU A 372 6.34 -0.12 17.08
N SER A 373 5.01 -0.20 17.02
CA SER A 373 4.13 0.95 17.19
C SER A 373 4.29 1.59 18.57
N ALA A 374 4.39 0.79 19.63
CA ALA A 374 4.61 1.28 20.98
C ALA A 374 5.99 1.95 21.14
N ALA A 375 7.04 1.34 20.58
CA ALA A 375 8.38 1.93 20.60
C ALA A 375 8.47 3.25 19.80
N LEU A 376 7.78 3.32 18.65
CA LEU A 376 7.70 4.53 17.84
C LEU A 376 6.98 5.65 18.58
N GLU A 377 5.88 5.34 19.27
CA GLU A 377 5.15 6.35 20.05
C GLU A 377 5.98 6.86 21.24
N GLN A 378 6.69 5.96 21.95
CA GLN A 378 7.63 6.35 23.00
C GLN A 378 8.72 7.30 22.47
N ALA A 379 9.31 7.00 21.32
CA ALA A 379 10.31 7.85 20.69
C ALA A 379 9.73 9.23 20.31
N ARG A 380 8.52 9.27 19.74
CA ARG A 380 7.84 10.52 19.38
C ARG A 380 7.48 11.38 20.59
N LEU A 381 7.05 10.76 21.68
CA LEU A 381 6.77 11.45 22.94
C LEU A 381 8.04 12.05 23.53
N ALA A 382 9.17 11.34 23.47
CA ALA A 382 10.46 11.86 23.91
C ALA A 382 10.93 13.07 23.08
N ASP A 383 10.80 13.02 21.75
CA ASP A 383 11.16 14.13 20.87
C ASP A 383 10.27 15.36 21.11
N ARG A 384 8.94 15.17 21.15
CA ARG A 384 8.02 16.29 21.45
C ARG A 384 8.25 16.88 22.84
N SER A 385 8.55 16.05 23.82
CA SER A 385 8.87 16.51 25.18
C SER A 385 10.13 17.35 25.21
N LYS A 386 11.13 17.03 24.38
CA LYS A 386 12.38 17.80 24.27
C LYS A 386 12.13 19.17 23.65
N ASP A 387 11.32 19.24 22.60
CA ASP A 387 10.99 20.51 21.94
C ASP A 387 10.12 21.41 22.83
N ALA A 388 9.10 20.84 23.48
CA ALA A 388 8.28 21.55 24.46
C ALA A 388 9.10 22.03 25.66
N PHE A 389 10.03 21.20 26.15
CA PHE A 389 10.96 21.60 27.22
C PHE A 389 11.82 22.80 26.82
N LEU A 390 12.39 22.80 25.60
CA LEU A 390 13.23 23.89 25.12
C LEU A 390 12.43 25.18 24.89
N ALA A 391 11.23 25.09 24.33
CA ALA A 391 10.34 26.24 24.15
C ALA A 391 9.95 26.86 25.49
N ASN A 392 9.52 26.05 26.46
CA ASN A 392 9.15 26.50 27.80
C ASN A 392 10.35 27.08 28.54
N MET A 393 11.51 26.40 28.52
CA MET A 393 12.73 26.90 29.16
C MET A 393 13.18 28.24 28.59
N SER A 394 13.02 28.50 27.29
CA SER A 394 13.33 29.85 26.79
C SER A 394 12.37 30.90 27.32
N HIS A 395 11.08 30.61 27.44
CA HIS A 395 10.11 31.58 27.96
C HIS A 395 10.37 31.85 29.45
N GLU A 396 10.65 30.80 30.21
CA GLU A 396 11.01 30.84 31.64
C GLU A 396 12.34 31.54 31.90
N LEU A 397 13.30 31.48 30.97
CA LEU A 397 14.57 32.22 31.08
C LEU A 397 14.46 33.67 30.60
N ARG A 398 13.64 33.94 29.57
CA ARG A 398 13.47 35.27 28.97
C ARG A 398 12.74 36.23 29.92
N THR A 399 11.70 35.75 30.60
CA THR A 399 10.85 36.55 31.50
C THR A 399 11.63 37.20 32.65
N PRO A 400 12.39 36.45 33.48
CA PRO A 400 13.18 37.06 34.56
C PRO A 400 14.32 37.91 34.01
N LEU A 401 14.91 37.54 32.87
CA LEU A 401 16.00 38.29 32.26
C LEU A 401 15.55 39.65 31.73
N ASN A 402 14.37 39.70 31.12
CA ASN A 402 13.76 40.95 30.66
C ASN A 402 13.37 41.86 31.83
N ALA A 403 12.89 41.29 32.93
CA ALA A 403 12.64 42.05 34.15
C ALA A 403 13.93 42.66 34.72
N VAL A 404 15.02 41.90 34.80
CA VAL A 404 16.34 42.39 35.26
C VAL A 404 16.89 43.49 34.33
N ILE A 405 16.76 43.34 33.01
CA ILE A 405 17.19 44.36 32.04
C ILE A 405 16.32 45.63 32.16
N GLY A 406 15.00 45.46 32.30
CA GLY A 406 14.04 46.55 32.49
C GLY A 406 14.32 47.35 33.75
N MET A 407 14.47 46.67 34.89
CA MET A 407 14.84 47.28 36.17
C MET A 407 16.19 47.97 36.12
N ALA A 408 17.19 47.37 35.46
CA ALA A 408 18.51 47.98 35.31
C ALA A 408 18.46 49.25 34.44
N ASN A 409 17.66 49.25 33.36
CA ASN A 409 17.44 50.44 32.53
C ASN A 409 16.69 51.54 33.29
N LEU A 410 15.68 51.19 34.08
CA LEU A 410 14.92 52.11 34.91
C LEU A 410 15.82 52.75 35.98
N ALA A 411 16.56 51.93 36.73
CA ALA A 411 17.55 52.40 37.70
C ALA A 411 18.62 53.29 37.04
N ARG A 412 19.00 53.00 35.79
CA ARG A 412 19.96 53.82 35.03
C ARG A 412 19.39 55.19 34.69
N SER A 413 18.11 55.26 34.34
CA SER A 413 17.42 56.53 34.04
C SER A 413 17.22 57.41 35.28
N LEU A 414 17.14 56.79 36.48
CA LEU A 414 16.94 57.47 37.76
C LEU A 414 18.26 57.82 38.48
N SER A 415 19.37 57.16 38.13
CA SER A 415 20.68 57.34 38.78
C SER A 415 21.44 58.53 38.21
N THR A 416 21.87 59.45 39.07
CA THR A 416 22.75 60.60 38.74
C THR A 416 24.23 60.33 38.96
N GLU A 417 24.60 59.20 39.59
CA GLU A 417 25.97 58.85 39.94
C GLU A 417 26.65 57.99 38.86
N GLY A 418 27.78 58.46 38.31
CA GLY A 418 28.44 57.81 37.17
C GLY A 418 28.97 56.39 37.43
N ARG A 419 29.26 56.04 38.69
CA ARG A 419 29.70 54.68 39.06
C ARG A 419 28.53 53.69 39.08
N GLN A 420 27.35 54.12 39.53
CA GLN A 420 26.13 53.31 39.51
C GLN A 420 25.65 53.08 38.07
N GLN A 421 25.66 54.12 37.23
CA GLN A 421 25.36 53.98 35.80
C GLN A 421 26.27 52.95 35.11
N ASN A 422 27.57 52.94 35.43
CA ASN A 422 28.52 51.96 34.86
C ASN A 422 28.20 50.51 35.31
N TYR A 423 27.80 50.29 36.57
CA TYR A 423 27.35 48.95 37.00
C TYR A 423 26.05 48.53 36.31
N LEU A 424 25.11 49.47 36.15
CA LEU A 424 23.84 49.22 35.46
C LEU A 424 24.05 48.93 33.97
N ASP A 425 24.95 49.66 33.30
CA ASP A 425 25.34 49.39 31.91
C ASP A 425 25.95 47.98 31.76
N LYS A 426 26.74 47.53 32.73
CA LYS A 426 27.28 46.15 32.75
C LYS A 426 26.19 45.11 32.95
N ILE A 427 25.20 45.37 33.80
CA ILE A 427 24.06 44.46 34.03
C ILE A 427 23.22 44.38 32.74
N VAL A 428 22.87 45.51 32.13
CA VAL A 428 22.11 45.56 30.86
C VAL A 428 22.87 44.86 29.74
N THR A 429 24.17 45.11 29.60
CA THR A 429 25.01 44.48 28.56
C THR A 429 25.11 42.97 28.77
N SER A 430 25.28 42.51 30.01
CA SER A 430 25.33 41.08 30.34
C SER A 430 23.98 40.40 30.13
N GLY A 431 22.88 41.07 30.49
CA GLY A 431 21.53 40.56 30.26
C GLY A 431 21.21 40.41 28.78
N LYS A 432 21.54 41.43 27.95
CA LYS A 432 21.42 41.35 26.50
C LYS A 432 22.28 40.21 25.92
N HIS A 433 23.48 39.98 26.46
CA HIS A 433 24.34 38.89 26.02
C HIS A 433 23.74 37.50 26.32
N LEU A 434 23.16 37.32 27.51
CA LEU A 434 22.50 36.07 27.90
C LEU A 434 21.25 35.82 27.05
N ASN A 435 20.45 36.85 26.78
CA ASN A 435 19.26 36.74 25.92
C ASN A 435 19.65 36.26 24.51
N ARG A 436 20.75 36.78 23.97
CA ARG A 436 21.29 36.32 22.68
C ARG A 436 21.72 34.84 22.73
N ILE A 437 22.37 34.38 23.81
CA ILE A 437 22.74 32.96 23.97
C ILE A 437 21.51 32.06 23.97
N VAL A 438 20.48 32.43 24.72
CA VAL A 438 19.24 31.65 24.82
C VAL A 438 18.57 31.55 23.45
N ASN A 439 18.48 32.67 22.73
CA ASN A 439 17.92 32.69 21.38
C ASN A 439 18.78 31.90 20.36
N ASP A 440 20.11 32.01 20.42
CA ASP A 440 21.03 31.24 19.56
C ASP A 440 20.85 29.72 19.79
N LEU A 441 20.65 29.30 21.04
CA LEU A 441 20.46 27.88 21.41
C LEU A 441 19.08 27.35 20.98
N LEU A 442 18.05 28.18 21.07
CA LEU A 442 16.74 27.89 20.51
C LEU A 442 16.77 27.75 19.00
N ASP A 443 17.40 28.69 18.29
CA ASP A 443 17.53 28.66 16.84
C ASP A 443 18.22 27.36 16.40
N LEU A 444 19.30 26.95 17.08
CA LEU A 444 19.96 25.67 16.82
C LEU A 444 19.05 24.45 17.03
N SER A 445 18.20 24.50 18.04
CA SER A 445 17.27 23.43 18.38
C SER A 445 16.14 23.34 17.35
N LYS A 446 15.53 24.48 16.98
CA LYS A 446 14.49 24.55 15.94
C LYS A 446 15.01 24.10 14.58
N ILE A 447 16.24 24.48 14.23
CA ILE A 447 16.89 24.03 12.99
C ILE A 447 17.16 22.51 13.03
N ALA A 448 17.63 21.96 14.15
CA ALA A 448 17.89 20.54 14.28
C ALA A 448 16.62 19.68 14.17
N ALA A 449 15.48 20.22 14.61
CA ALA A 449 14.16 19.58 14.53
C ALA A 449 13.44 19.82 13.19
N GLY A 450 14.00 20.64 12.28
CA GLY A 450 13.39 20.95 10.98
C GLY A 450 12.18 21.91 11.06
N HIS A 451 11.97 22.58 12.20
CA HIS A 451 10.82 23.46 12.46
C HIS A 451 11.07 24.94 12.14
N LEU A 452 12.18 25.29 11.48
CA LEU A 452 12.48 26.67 11.09
C LEU A 452 11.96 26.93 9.67
N GLU A 453 10.89 27.71 9.56
CA GLU A 453 10.33 28.19 8.30
C GLU A 453 10.93 29.56 7.94
N PHE A 454 11.23 29.78 6.65
CA PHE A 454 11.70 31.07 6.15
C PHE A 454 10.57 31.93 5.64
N GLU A 455 10.63 33.23 5.94
CA GLU A 455 9.77 34.21 5.32
C GLU A 455 10.20 34.44 3.86
N ASN A 456 9.24 34.57 2.95
CA ASN A 456 9.50 34.89 1.54
C ASN A 456 8.97 36.30 1.24
N ILE A 457 9.73 37.31 1.66
CA ILE A 457 9.33 38.72 1.57
C ILE A 457 10.13 39.39 0.46
N ASN A 458 9.50 40.33 -0.23
CA ASN A 458 10.14 41.16 -1.25
C ASN A 458 10.98 42.27 -0.58
N PHE A 459 12.30 42.29 -0.77
CA PHE A 459 13.22 43.22 -0.08
C PHE A 459 14.35 43.75 -0.99
N SER A 460 14.97 44.88 -0.62
CA SER A 460 16.17 45.39 -1.29
C SER A 460 17.45 44.87 -0.61
N ILE A 461 18.28 44.14 -1.36
CA ILE A 461 19.58 43.66 -0.85
C ILE A 461 20.55 44.81 -0.59
N ARG A 462 20.46 45.90 -1.37
CA ARG A 462 21.34 47.07 -1.18
C ARG A 462 21.00 47.81 0.10
N GLU A 463 19.71 47.96 0.42
CA GLU A 463 19.28 48.58 1.67
C GLU A 463 19.63 47.72 2.88
N LEU A 464 19.48 46.39 2.77
CA LEU A 464 19.85 45.45 3.83
C LEU A 464 21.34 45.56 4.19
N ILE A 465 22.21 45.56 3.18
CA ILE A 465 23.66 45.70 3.37
C ILE A 465 24.00 47.07 3.96
N ARG A 466 23.41 48.15 3.42
CA ARG A 466 23.63 49.52 3.92
C ARG A 466 23.17 49.67 5.38
N GLY A 467 22.02 49.09 5.73
CA GLY A 467 21.50 49.08 7.10
C GLY A 467 22.43 48.35 8.05
N SER A 468 22.84 47.13 7.69
CA SER A 468 23.80 46.33 8.47
C SER A 468 25.12 47.07 8.68
N ASN A 469 25.63 47.72 7.62
CA ASN A 469 26.85 48.52 7.63
C ASN A 469 26.72 49.74 8.57
N SER A 470 25.60 50.46 8.50
CA SER A 470 25.33 51.63 9.35
C SER A 470 25.33 51.27 10.84
N VAL A 471 24.74 50.13 11.22
CA VAL A 471 24.70 49.70 12.64
C VAL A 471 26.09 49.35 13.16
N MET A 472 26.97 48.82 12.30
CA MET A 472 28.32 48.39 12.68
C MET A 472 29.39 49.48 12.52
N ALA A 473 29.05 50.59 11.85
CA ALA A 473 29.97 51.69 11.55
C ALA A 473 30.58 52.31 12.81
N ASP A 474 29.77 52.64 13.82
CA ASP A 474 30.25 53.23 15.09
C ASP A 474 31.22 52.30 15.83
N ARG A 475 30.94 50.99 15.77
CA ARG A 475 31.77 49.97 16.42
C ARG A 475 33.10 49.76 15.69
N ALA A 476 33.10 49.86 14.36
CA ALA A 476 34.32 49.85 13.56
C ALA A 476 35.14 51.15 13.78
N ALA A 477 34.49 52.31 13.78
CA ALA A 477 35.10 53.63 13.95
C ALA A 477 35.75 53.80 15.33
N SER A 478 35.09 53.32 16.39
CA SER A 478 35.68 53.32 17.76
C SER A 478 36.96 52.47 17.89
N LYS A 479 37.19 51.52 16.97
CA LYS A 479 38.45 50.77 16.84
C LYS A 479 39.39 51.34 15.76
N GLY A 480 39.01 52.42 15.08
CA GLY A 480 39.78 52.99 13.97
C GLY A 480 39.81 52.13 12.70
N LEU A 481 38.85 51.22 12.53
CA LEU A 481 38.74 50.33 11.36
C LEU A 481 37.92 51.00 10.25
N LYS A 482 38.35 50.83 8.99
CA LYS A 482 37.57 51.27 7.82
C LYS A 482 36.63 50.17 7.35
N LEU A 483 35.32 50.44 7.35
CA LEU A 483 34.31 49.53 6.83
C LEU A 483 33.88 50.01 5.43
N THR A 484 33.99 49.14 4.42
CA THR A 484 33.70 49.46 3.02
C THR A 484 32.78 48.42 2.40
N GLU A 485 31.87 48.86 1.53
CA GLU A 485 30.95 47.98 0.80
C GLU A 485 31.15 48.11 -0.72
N LEU A 486 31.06 46.99 -1.42
CA LEU A 486 31.11 46.89 -2.87
C LEU A 486 30.00 45.94 -3.32
N ILE A 487 29.07 46.41 -4.13
CA ILE A 487 27.97 45.59 -4.64
C ILE A 487 28.02 45.62 -6.17
N ASP A 488 28.20 44.46 -6.79
CA ASP A 488 28.35 44.35 -8.23
C ASP A 488 27.11 44.88 -8.96
N PRO A 489 27.26 45.57 -10.12
CA PRO A 489 26.14 46.08 -10.91
C PRO A 489 25.18 44.99 -11.40
N ALA A 490 25.65 43.74 -11.51
CA ALA A 490 24.86 42.59 -11.95
C ALA A 490 23.88 42.06 -10.89
N VAL A 491 24.01 42.51 -9.63
CA VAL A 491 23.12 42.11 -8.53
C VAL A 491 21.80 42.88 -8.66
N PRO A 492 20.66 42.18 -8.84
CA PRO A 492 19.33 42.80 -8.81
C PRO A 492 19.09 43.51 -7.48
N ASP A 493 18.44 44.66 -7.53
CA ASP A 493 18.14 45.41 -6.30
C ASP A 493 17.09 44.69 -5.44
N THR A 494 16.10 44.09 -6.10
CA THR A 494 14.90 43.51 -5.47
C THR A 494 14.91 41.99 -5.53
N LEU A 495 14.81 41.33 -4.37
CA LEU A 495 14.85 39.87 -4.20
C LEU A 495 13.75 39.41 -3.25
N ILE A 496 13.38 38.14 -3.34
CA ILE A 496 12.44 37.48 -2.43
C ILE A 496 13.19 36.48 -1.56
N GLY A 497 13.03 36.62 -0.25
CA GLY A 497 13.60 35.74 0.78
C GLY A 497 13.39 36.31 2.17
N ASP A 498 14.18 35.83 3.13
CA ASP A 498 14.08 36.23 4.54
C ASP A 498 15.17 37.27 4.89
N PRO A 499 14.86 38.59 4.87
CA PRO A 499 15.86 39.61 5.13
C PRO A 499 16.42 39.54 6.56
N ALA A 500 15.62 39.12 7.55
CA ALA A 500 16.04 39.05 8.95
C ALA A 500 17.12 37.98 9.16
N ARG A 501 16.98 36.82 8.51
CA ARG A 501 17.99 35.74 8.58
C ARG A 501 19.26 36.09 7.82
N ILE A 502 19.13 36.80 6.70
CA ILE A 502 20.29 37.30 5.96
C ILE A 502 21.03 38.36 6.79
N GLU A 503 20.31 39.28 7.43
CA GLU A 503 20.88 40.25 8.37
C GLU A 503 21.58 39.55 9.54
N GLN A 504 20.98 38.50 10.11
CA GLN A 504 21.59 37.70 11.18
C GLN A 504 22.95 37.11 10.75
N ILE A 505 23.04 36.56 9.52
CA ILE A 505 24.29 36.07 8.95
C ILE A 505 25.31 37.22 8.81
N LEU A 506 24.90 38.34 8.21
CA LEU A 506 25.76 39.50 7.96
C LEU A 506 26.32 40.08 9.26
N MET A 507 25.46 40.31 10.25
CA MET A 507 25.83 40.86 11.55
C MET A 507 26.82 39.96 12.29
N ASN A 508 26.63 38.64 12.19
CA ASN A 508 27.58 37.67 12.76
C ASN A 508 28.96 37.76 12.09
N LEU A 509 29.02 37.83 10.75
CA LEU A 509 30.28 37.92 10.03
C LEU A 509 30.99 39.25 10.24
N ILE A 510 30.28 40.38 10.15
CA ILE A 510 30.84 41.73 10.34
C ILE A 510 31.31 41.91 11.79
N SER A 511 30.53 41.46 12.77
CA SER A 511 30.94 41.53 14.18
C SER A 511 32.20 40.69 14.45
N ASN A 512 32.34 39.52 13.81
CA ASN A 512 33.56 38.72 13.91
C ASN A 512 34.75 39.43 13.26
N ALA A 513 34.58 40.01 12.06
CA ALA A 513 35.61 40.80 11.40
C ALA A 513 36.10 41.97 12.27
N ILE A 514 35.19 42.74 12.89
CA ILE A 514 35.53 43.84 13.82
C ILE A 514 36.22 43.32 15.08
N LYS A 515 35.80 42.16 15.58
CA LYS A 515 36.36 41.55 16.79
C LYS A 515 37.82 41.14 16.58
N PHE A 516 38.13 40.51 15.44
CA PHE A 516 39.44 39.91 15.16
C PHE A 516 40.40 40.78 14.34
N THR A 517 39.97 41.99 13.94
CA THR A 517 40.83 42.99 13.29
C THR A 517 41.25 44.07 14.29
N PRO A 518 42.55 44.17 14.66
CA PRO A 518 43.03 45.21 15.55
C PRO A 518 43.17 46.57 14.84
N GLN A 519 43.65 46.55 13.60
CA GLN A 519 43.91 47.73 12.76
C GLN A 519 43.73 47.36 11.28
N GLY A 520 43.35 48.31 10.44
CA GLY A 520 43.12 48.09 9.01
C GLY A 520 41.66 48.30 8.62
N GLY A 521 41.09 47.35 7.87
CA GLY A 521 39.75 47.52 7.31
C GLY A 521 39.00 46.23 7.09
N ILE A 522 37.70 46.38 6.89
CA ILE A 522 36.76 45.32 6.61
C ILE A 522 36.05 45.68 5.31
N LYS A 523 35.96 44.72 4.39
CA LYS A 523 35.35 44.90 3.08
C LYS A 523 34.21 43.91 2.91
N ILE A 524 33.03 44.42 2.59
CA ILE A 524 31.85 43.63 2.23
C ILE A 524 31.74 43.66 0.72
N HIS A 525 31.76 42.50 0.06
CA HIS A 525 31.60 42.39 -1.39
C HIS A 525 30.43 41.46 -1.72
N VAL A 526 29.50 41.93 -2.55
CA VAL A 526 28.32 41.16 -3.00
C VAL A 526 28.39 40.99 -4.51
N SER A 527 28.33 39.74 -4.96
CA SER A 527 28.44 39.35 -6.37
C SER A 527 27.42 38.28 -6.73
N VAL A 528 27.16 38.11 -8.04
CA VAL A 528 26.28 37.05 -8.55
C VAL A 528 27.13 35.83 -8.90
N HIS A 529 26.85 34.69 -8.26
CA HIS A 529 27.52 33.42 -8.53
C HIS A 529 26.88 32.67 -9.70
N ALA A 530 25.55 32.52 -9.67
CA ALA A 530 24.78 31.77 -10.65
C ALA A 530 23.36 32.32 -10.80
N ARG A 531 22.70 32.01 -11.92
CA ARG A 531 21.29 32.34 -12.17
C ARG A 531 20.56 31.09 -12.65
N ALA A 532 19.35 30.88 -12.14
CA ALA A 532 18.37 29.89 -12.58
C ALA A 532 17.05 30.63 -12.92
N GLU A 533 16.13 30.01 -13.67
CA GLU A 533 14.99 30.69 -14.30
C GLU A 533 14.27 31.73 -13.42
N CYS A 534 13.96 31.38 -12.16
CA CYS A 534 13.28 32.28 -11.21
C CYS A 534 14.10 32.59 -9.94
N LYS A 535 15.38 32.18 -9.87
CA LYS A 535 16.24 32.34 -8.69
C LYS A 535 17.66 32.77 -9.05
N ILE A 536 18.29 33.52 -8.16
CA ILE A 536 19.68 33.97 -8.29
C ILE A 536 20.49 33.49 -7.07
N CYS A 537 21.69 33.01 -7.32
CA CYS A 537 22.65 32.70 -6.26
C CYS A 537 23.57 33.90 -6.06
N LEU A 538 23.54 34.49 -4.85
CA LEU A 538 24.42 35.58 -4.45
C LEU A 538 25.57 35.06 -3.61
N ASP A 539 26.78 35.51 -3.92
CA ASP A 539 27.96 35.36 -3.07
C ASP A 539 28.17 36.67 -2.30
N ILE A 540 28.01 36.62 -0.98
CA ILE A 540 28.32 37.72 -0.06
C ILE A 540 29.59 37.37 0.70
N SER A 541 30.66 38.12 0.46
CA SER A 541 31.93 37.97 1.15
C SER A 541 32.23 39.10 2.12
N VAL A 542 32.65 38.76 3.34
CA VAL A 542 33.17 39.67 4.34
C VAL A 542 34.66 39.36 4.52
N GLU A 543 35.49 40.30 4.10
CA GLU A 543 36.95 40.25 4.16
C GLU A 543 37.44 41.15 5.30
N ASP A 544 38.31 40.61 6.15
CA ASP A 544 38.94 41.32 7.26
C ASP A 544 40.46 41.25 7.13
N SER A 545 41.16 42.34 7.48
CA SER A 545 42.62 42.39 7.52
C SER A 545 43.18 42.01 8.91
N GLY A 546 42.51 41.11 9.61
CA GLY A 546 42.77 40.76 10.99
C GLY A 546 43.88 39.72 11.17
N ILE A 547 43.85 39.03 12.32
CA ILE A 547 44.89 38.08 12.73
C ILE A 547 44.98 36.83 11.84
N GLY A 548 43.94 36.52 11.06
CA GLY A 548 43.82 35.27 10.30
C GLY A 548 43.76 34.02 11.18
N MET A 549 43.66 32.84 10.55
CA MET A 549 43.51 31.55 11.20
C MET A 549 44.46 30.49 10.62
N ARG A 550 44.84 29.50 11.44
CA ARG A 550 45.61 28.34 10.99
C ARG A 550 44.71 27.33 10.28
N PRO A 551 45.24 26.49 9.38
CA PRO A 551 44.48 25.43 8.71
C PRO A 551 43.73 24.48 9.66
N GLU A 552 44.33 24.16 10.81
CA GLU A 552 43.72 23.32 11.85
C GLU A 552 42.49 23.97 12.51
N ASP A 553 42.53 25.28 12.77
CA ASP A 553 41.43 26.02 13.38
C ASP A 553 40.24 26.19 12.39
N MET A 554 40.52 26.23 11.08
CA MET A 554 39.49 26.37 10.04
C MET A 554 38.60 25.12 9.91
N ALA A 555 39.11 23.93 10.24
CA ALA A 555 38.38 22.67 10.07
C ALA A 555 37.17 22.56 11.02
N HIS A 556 37.30 23.07 12.25
CA HIS A 556 36.28 22.96 13.30
C HIS A 556 35.47 24.24 13.49
N LEU A 557 35.74 25.29 12.72
CA LEU A 557 35.18 26.64 12.93
C LEU A 557 33.63 26.71 12.90
N PHE A 558 33.00 25.80 12.15
CA PHE A 558 31.55 25.74 11.99
C PHE A 558 30.87 24.71 12.91
N GLU A 559 31.63 24.02 13.76
CA GLU A 559 31.06 23.14 14.77
C GLU A 559 30.45 23.97 15.92
N PRO A 560 29.30 23.57 16.48
CA PRO A 560 28.72 24.25 17.63
C PRO A 560 29.70 24.29 18.81
N PHE A 561 29.86 25.45 19.43
CA PHE A 561 30.75 25.68 20.59
C PHE A 561 32.26 25.61 20.29
N ALA A 562 32.68 25.43 19.03
CA ALA A 562 34.09 25.47 18.67
C ALA A 562 34.65 26.90 18.81
N GLN A 563 35.81 27.02 19.48
CA GLN A 563 36.51 28.29 19.71
C GLN A 563 38.02 28.09 19.52
N ALA A 564 38.66 28.98 18.76
CA ALA A 564 40.11 28.94 18.53
C ALA A 564 40.88 29.44 19.77
N ASP A 565 41.62 28.52 20.40
CA ASP A 565 42.61 28.69 21.48
C ASP A 565 42.21 29.40 22.79
N ALA A 566 42.59 28.80 23.94
CA ALA A 566 42.25 29.27 25.29
C ALA A 566 42.85 30.66 25.65
N SER A 567 43.85 31.14 24.89
CA SER A 567 44.52 32.44 25.09
C SER A 567 43.74 33.62 24.48
N ILE A 568 43.01 33.40 23.38
CA ILE A 568 42.17 34.40 22.69
C ILE A 568 40.85 34.61 23.44
N ASN A 569 40.37 33.57 24.12
CA ASN A 569 39.15 33.59 24.93
C ASN A 569 39.17 34.59 26.09
N ARG A 570 40.33 34.84 26.72
CA ARG A 570 40.44 35.82 27.80
C ARG A 570 40.35 37.27 27.33
N LYS A 571 40.59 37.55 26.04
CA LYS A 571 40.68 38.91 25.51
C LYS A 571 39.44 39.34 24.72
N TYR A 572 38.69 38.42 24.10
CA TYR A 572 37.60 38.81 23.19
C TYR A 572 36.26 38.04 23.29
N GLY A 573 36.09 37.01 24.12
CA GLY A 573 34.81 36.37 24.51
C GLY A 573 33.73 36.08 23.42
N GLY A 574 33.30 34.82 23.24
CA GLY A 574 32.22 34.47 22.30
C GLY A 574 31.45 33.22 22.72
N THR A 575 30.33 32.93 22.06
CA THR A 575 29.47 31.77 22.37
C THR A 575 29.83 30.54 21.53
N GLY A 576 30.57 30.72 20.42
CA GLY A 576 30.90 29.64 19.48
C GLY A 576 29.72 29.13 18.64
N LEU A 577 28.54 29.78 18.72
CA LEU A 577 27.33 29.32 18.03
C LEU A 577 27.04 30.09 16.74
N GLY A 578 27.47 31.35 16.62
CA GLY A 578 27.08 32.23 15.52
C GLY A 578 27.49 31.72 14.12
N LEU A 579 28.69 31.15 13.97
CA LEU A 579 29.15 30.60 12.69
C LEU A 579 28.45 29.28 12.34
N ALA A 580 28.17 28.43 13.35
CA ALA A 580 27.40 27.21 13.16
C ALA A 580 25.96 27.50 12.72
N ILE A 581 25.31 28.52 13.32
CA ILE A 581 23.98 29.00 12.90
C ILE A 581 24.04 29.57 11.49
N SER A 582 25.01 30.45 11.21
CA SER A 582 25.14 31.08 9.88
C SER A 582 25.32 30.05 8.75
N ARG A 583 26.09 28.97 9.00
CA ARG A 583 26.26 27.85 8.06
C ARG A 583 24.99 27.04 7.86
N ARG A 584 24.22 26.80 8.93
CA ARG A 584 22.96 26.08 8.82
C ARG A 584 21.91 26.89 8.07
N LEU A 585 21.77 28.19 8.38
CA LEU A 585 20.87 29.09 7.69
C LEU A 585 21.21 29.16 6.19
N SER A 586 22.48 29.33 5.82
CA SER A 586 22.87 29.40 4.41
C SER A 586 22.56 28.10 3.64
N ARG A 587 22.76 26.94 4.27
CA ARG A 587 22.39 25.63 3.69
C ARG A 587 20.90 25.46 3.47
N MET A 588 20.09 25.87 4.44
CA MET A 588 18.64 25.82 4.28
C MET A 588 18.13 26.83 3.23
N MET A 589 18.86 27.94 3.01
CA MET A 589 18.65 28.87 1.89
C MET A 589 19.31 28.38 0.57
N GLY A 590 19.70 27.09 0.49
CA GLY A 590 20.19 26.43 -0.72
C GLY A 590 21.67 26.65 -1.06
N GLY A 591 22.44 27.36 -0.23
CA GLY A 591 23.87 27.60 -0.44
C GLY A 591 24.78 26.95 0.62
N ASP A 592 25.95 27.55 0.89
CA ASP A 592 26.81 27.18 2.02
C ASP A 592 27.67 28.41 2.40
N ILE A 593 28.39 28.31 3.52
CA ILE A 593 29.43 29.26 3.88
C ILE A 593 30.81 28.61 3.71
N SER A 594 31.74 29.36 3.16
CA SER A 594 33.15 28.98 2.97
C SER A 594 34.06 30.03 3.57
N ILE A 595 35.29 29.63 3.87
CA ILE A 595 36.30 30.51 4.43
C ILE A 595 37.65 30.31 3.74
N VAL A 596 38.36 31.41 3.52
CA VAL A 596 39.78 31.43 3.20
C VAL A 596 40.46 32.34 4.22
N SER A 597 41.48 31.86 4.91
CA SER A 597 42.20 32.65 5.91
C SER A 597 43.68 32.32 5.93
N GLN A 598 44.50 33.34 6.22
CA GLN A 598 45.94 33.20 6.39
C GLN A 598 46.41 34.02 7.58
N VAL A 599 47.13 33.37 8.50
CA VAL A 599 47.65 34.00 9.72
C VAL A 599 48.49 35.24 9.39
N GLY A 600 48.13 36.36 10.01
CA GLY A 600 48.78 37.66 9.86
C GLY A 600 48.34 38.49 8.63
N ILE A 601 47.52 37.93 7.74
CA ILE A 601 46.98 38.64 6.56
C ILE A 601 45.50 38.98 6.77
N GLY A 602 44.70 38.03 7.26
CA GLY A 602 43.27 38.23 7.45
C GLY A 602 42.42 37.01 7.10
N SER A 603 41.11 37.19 7.10
CA SER A 603 40.15 36.14 6.71
C SER A 603 39.11 36.67 5.74
N THR A 604 38.61 35.78 4.89
CA THR A 604 37.49 36.05 3.97
C THR A 604 36.45 34.97 4.18
N PHE A 605 35.31 35.36 4.73
CA PHE A 605 34.13 34.51 4.82
C PHE A 605 33.24 34.79 3.63
N LYS A 606 32.86 33.76 2.88
CA LYS A 606 31.96 33.87 1.73
C LYS A 606 30.72 33.00 1.96
N VAL A 607 29.55 33.63 1.92
CA VAL A 607 28.25 32.97 2.02
C VAL A 607 27.58 33.00 0.67
N SER A 608 27.13 31.83 0.21
CA SER A 608 26.29 31.68 -0.98
C SER A 608 24.83 31.52 -0.56
N LEU A 609 23.89 32.21 -1.22
CA LEU A 609 22.44 32.17 -0.93
C LEU A 609 21.61 32.12 -2.21
N TRP A 610 20.64 31.22 -2.32
CA TRP A 610 19.67 31.21 -3.43
C TRP A 610 18.43 32.00 -3.06
N LEU A 611 18.18 33.08 -3.79
CA LEU A 611 17.05 33.99 -3.57
C LEU A 611 16.19 34.06 -4.84
N ALA A 612 14.88 34.22 -4.68
CA ALA A 612 14.01 34.44 -5.83
C ALA A 612 14.12 35.90 -6.32
N LEU A 613 13.87 36.13 -7.61
CA LEU A 613 13.83 37.49 -8.17
C LEU A 613 12.54 38.19 -7.74
N GLY A 614 12.63 39.39 -7.20
CA GLY A 614 11.45 40.16 -6.75
C GLY A 614 10.97 41.18 -7.78
N ASP A 615 9.69 41.57 -7.69
CA ASP A 615 9.09 42.59 -8.56
C ASP A 615 9.39 44.00 -8.04
N THR A 616 10.05 44.81 -8.87
CA THR A 616 10.44 46.20 -8.60
C THR A 616 9.24 47.15 -8.47
N ARG A 617 8.05 46.78 -9.00
CA ARG A 617 6.83 47.62 -8.93
C ARG A 617 6.24 47.69 -7.53
N THR A 618 6.37 46.63 -6.74
CA THR A 618 5.80 46.52 -5.38
C THR A 618 6.49 47.44 -4.37
N LEU A 619 7.82 47.61 -4.46
CA LEU A 619 8.58 48.47 -3.54
C LEU A 619 8.33 49.96 -3.78
N GLN A 620 8.09 50.40 -5.02
CA GLN A 620 7.85 51.82 -5.34
C GLN A 620 6.54 52.36 -4.72
N ALA A 621 5.54 51.50 -4.48
CA ALA A 621 4.31 51.89 -3.78
C ALA A 621 4.52 52.08 -2.26
N VAL A 622 5.44 51.32 -1.66
CA VAL A 622 5.77 51.41 -0.23
C VAL A 622 6.74 52.57 0.03
N ASP A 623 7.67 52.81 -0.89
CA ASP A 623 8.75 53.79 -0.75
C ASP A 623 8.28 55.25 -0.95
N ALA A 624 7.23 55.48 -1.76
CA ALA A 624 6.59 56.80 -1.89
C ALA A 624 5.87 57.25 -0.59
N THR A 625 5.38 56.28 0.19
CA THR A 625 4.70 56.52 1.48
C THR A 625 5.73 56.64 2.63
N SER A 626 6.85 55.92 2.52
CA SER A 626 7.96 55.91 3.49
C SER A 626 8.81 57.18 3.44
N LYS A 627 9.11 57.70 2.25
CA LYS A 627 9.94 58.93 2.08
C LYS A 627 9.23 60.23 2.47
N LEU A 628 7.90 60.26 2.47
CA LEU A 628 7.14 61.40 3.02
C LEU A 628 7.12 61.42 4.57
N ALA A 629 7.28 60.26 5.21
CA ALA A 629 7.20 60.10 6.66
C ALA A 629 8.56 60.17 7.39
N ALA A 630 9.67 59.91 6.70
CA ALA A 630 11.03 59.93 7.28
C ALA A 630 11.56 61.34 7.65
N ALA A 631 10.83 62.41 7.30
CA ALA A 631 11.20 63.80 7.58
C ALA A 631 10.56 64.38 8.85
N ALA A 632 9.70 63.64 9.57
CA ALA A 632 9.06 64.15 10.78
C ALA A 632 9.91 63.84 12.03
N ALA A 633 10.50 64.88 12.62
CA ALA A 633 11.07 64.82 13.97
C ALA A 633 10.01 64.35 14.99
N LEU A 634 10.43 63.60 16.01
CA LEU A 634 9.59 63.18 17.16
C LEU A 634 8.72 64.36 17.63
N PRO A 635 7.37 64.26 17.59
CA PRO A 635 6.51 65.32 18.11
C PRO A 635 6.79 65.52 19.60
N SER A 636 7.27 66.72 19.96
CA SER A 636 7.37 67.13 21.35
C SER A 636 5.97 67.50 21.85
N ALA A 637 5.35 66.56 22.56
CA ALA A 637 4.05 66.62 23.23
C ALA A 637 2.79 66.50 22.34
N TYR A 638 1.92 65.55 22.71
CA TYR A 638 0.53 65.46 22.26
C TYR A 638 -0.38 66.18 23.26
N GLU A 639 -1.36 66.96 22.80
CA GLU A 639 -2.38 67.59 23.66
C GLU A 639 -3.76 66.97 23.40
N ASN A 640 -4.50 66.65 24.47
CA ASN A 640 -5.88 66.13 24.42
C ASN A 640 -6.06 64.86 23.54
N VAL A 641 -5.10 63.93 23.60
CA VAL A 641 -5.23 62.59 23.00
C VAL A 641 -5.64 61.61 24.09
N ARG A 642 -6.74 60.87 23.88
CA ARG A 642 -7.18 59.79 24.77
C ARG A 642 -6.92 58.43 24.14
N ILE A 643 -6.06 57.64 24.78
CA ILE A 643 -5.68 56.30 24.33
C ILE A 643 -6.16 55.29 25.36
N LEU A 644 -6.83 54.24 24.91
CA LEU A 644 -7.13 53.07 25.73
C LEU A 644 -6.05 52.00 25.48
N VAL A 645 -5.41 51.54 26.54
CA VAL A 645 -4.40 50.46 26.49
C VAL A 645 -5.00 49.21 27.12
N VAL A 646 -5.04 48.13 26.34
CA VAL A 646 -5.61 46.84 26.75
C VAL A 646 -4.49 45.81 26.79
N GLU A 647 -4.13 45.39 28.00
CA GLU A 647 -2.99 44.50 28.25
C GLU A 647 -3.19 43.76 29.59
N ASP A 648 -3.02 42.44 29.58
CA ASP A 648 -3.26 41.57 30.74
C ASP A 648 -2.10 41.58 31.74
N GLN A 649 -0.87 41.72 31.26
CA GLN A 649 0.32 41.72 32.10
C GLN A 649 0.61 43.10 32.69
N ALA A 650 0.57 43.19 34.02
CA ALA A 650 0.80 44.42 34.78
C ALA A 650 2.12 45.14 34.45
N LEU A 651 3.20 44.39 34.19
CA LEU A 651 4.51 44.94 33.82
C LEU A 651 4.48 45.60 32.43
N ASN A 652 3.83 44.97 31.45
CA ASN A 652 3.72 45.52 30.11
C ASN A 652 2.84 46.78 30.12
N ARG A 653 1.75 46.78 30.91
CA ARG A 653 0.93 47.99 31.15
C ARG A 653 1.78 49.14 31.67
N GLU A 654 2.64 48.90 32.67
CA GLU A 654 3.50 49.93 33.25
C GLU A 654 4.51 50.47 32.22
N ILE A 655 5.04 49.61 31.34
CA ILE A 655 5.95 50.03 30.26
C ILE A 655 5.23 50.91 29.23
N VAL A 656 4.05 50.50 28.76
CA VAL A 656 3.25 51.29 27.80
C VAL A 656 2.79 52.62 28.42
N GLU A 657 2.37 52.59 29.69
CA GLU A 657 2.05 53.79 30.48
C GLU A 657 3.23 54.77 30.49
N ALA A 658 4.44 54.29 30.82
CA ALA A 658 5.63 55.12 30.88
C ALA A 658 6.00 55.72 29.51
N LEU A 659 5.85 54.96 28.42
CA LEU A 659 6.11 55.45 27.05
C LEU A 659 5.11 56.52 26.62
N LEU A 660 3.82 56.37 26.94
CA LEU A 660 2.79 57.35 26.60
C LEU A 660 2.90 58.62 27.46
N VAL A 661 3.18 58.46 28.76
CA VAL A 661 3.39 59.60 29.67
C VAL A 661 4.61 60.42 29.28
N ALA A 662 5.68 59.79 28.77
CA ALA A 662 6.88 60.50 28.31
C ALA A 662 6.60 61.48 27.15
N VAL A 663 5.50 61.29 26.41
CA VAL A 663 5.04 62.19 25.32
C VAL A 663 3.80 63.00 25.68
N GLY A 664 3.42 63.02 26.97
CA GLY A 664 2.32 63.86 27.50
C GLY A 664 0.92 63.24 27.41
N ILE A 665 0.80 61.93 27.14
CA ILE A 665 -0.48 61.22 27.07
C ILE A 665 -0.71 60.46 28.37
N THR A 666 -1.88 60.61 28.98
CA THR A 666 -2.34 59.77 30.09
C THR A 666 -3.33 58.73 29.54
N PRO A 667 -2.92 57.46 29.37
CA PRO A 667 -3.80 56.42 28.85
C PRO A 667 -4.78 55.90 29.91
N ASP A 668 -5.98 55.52 29.47
CA ASP A 668 -6.87 54.66 30.24
C ASP A 668 -6.45 53.19 30.05
N MET A 669 -6.65 52.36 31.07
CA MET A 669 -6.15 50.98 31.10
C MET A 669 -7.31 49.98 31.21
N ALA A 670 -7.18 48.86 30.50
CA ALA A 670 -8.04 47.69 30.64
C ALA A 670 -7.18 46.41 30.66
N GLU A 671 -7.61 45.39 31.40
CA GLU A 671 -6.83 44.16 31.57
C GLU A 671 -7.18 43.07 30.54
N ASN A 672 -8.29 43.21 29.82
CA ASN A 672 -8.75 42.24 28.83
C ASN A 672 -9.73 42.89 27.83
N GLY A 673 -10.04 42.16 26.75
CA GLY A 673 -10.94 42.66 25.69
C GLY A 673 -12.35 43.00 26.17
N GLN A 674 -12.86 42.35 27.22
CA GLN A 674 -14.20 42.60 27.75
C GLN A 674 -14.27 43.89 28.57
N GLU A 675 -13.26 44.15 29.41
CA GLU A 675 -13.13 45.44 30.10
C GLU A 675 -12.99 46.58 29.09
N ALA A 676 -12.22 46.38 28.02
CA ALA A 676 -12.09 47.38 26.96
C ALA A 676 -13.43 47.72 26.32
N LEU A 677 -14.27 46.71 26.04
CA LEU A 677 -15.63 46.92 25.53
C LEU A 677 -16.52 47.65 26.54
N ASN A 678 -16.43 47.32 27.83
CA ASN A 678 -17.21 47.99 28.87
C ASN A 678 -16.84 49.48 28.96
N VAL A 679 -15.54 49.80 29.02
CA VAL A 679 -15.03 51.17 29.06
C VAL A 679 -15.46 51.96 27.81
N LEU A 680 -15.39 51.34 26.62
CA LEU A 680 -15.81 51.97 25.38
C LEU A 680 -17.34 52.22 25.36
N ASN A 681 -18.14 51.23 25.77
CA ASN A 681 -19.61 51.34 25.80
C ASN A 681 -20.09 52.39 26.81
N GLU A 682 -19.43 52.51 27.96
CA GLU A 682 -19.76 53.50 28.99
C GLU A 682 -19.33 54.92 28.56
N ALA A 683 -18.16 55.07 27.93
CA ALA A 683 -17.63 56.37 27.55
C ALA A 683 -18.22 56.90 26.23
N GLY A 684 -18.69 56.02 25.35
CA GLY A 684 -19.26 56.35 24.04
C GLY A 684 -18.24 56.39 22.89
N PRO A 685 -18.72 56.42 21.63
CA PRO A 685 -17.89 56.20 20.43
C PRO A 685 -16.85 57.27 20.09
N GLU A 686 -17.00 58.50 20.59
CA GLU A 686 -16.03 59.59 20.39
C GLU A 686 -15.08 59.78 21.59
N ALA A 687 -15.13 58.88 22.58
CA ALA A 687 -14.37 59.04 23.80
C ALA A 687 -12.87 58.81 23.63
N PHE A 688 -12.46 57.98 22.67
CA PHE A 688 -11.07 57.58 22.48
C PHE A 688 -10.61 57.89 21.07
N ASP A 689 -9.35 58.29 20.94
CA ASP A 689 -8.71 58.56 19.66
C ASP A 689 -8.01 57.32 19.09
N LEU A 690 -7.62 56.40 19.96
CA LEU A 690 -6.84 55.21 19.61
C LEU A 690 -6.98 54.13 20.69
N VAL A 691 -7.01 52.87 20.28
CA VAL A 691 -6.87 51.71 21.17
C VAL A 691 -5.57 50.97 20.86
N LEU A 692 -4.74 50.77 21.88
CA LEU A 692 -3.62 49.83 21.84
C LEU A 692 -4.11 48.51 22.44
N MET A 693 -4.21 47.46 21.64
CA MET A 693 -4.87 46.21 22.00
C MET A 693 -3.87 45.06 21.96
N ASP A 694 -3.56 44.43 23.09
CA ASP A 694 -2.83 43.16 23.05
C ASP A 694 -3.65 42.09 22.32
N ILE A 695 -3.00 41.30 21.46
CA ILE A 695 -3.69 40.25 20.72
C ILE A 695 -4.10 39.15 21.67
N GLN A 696 -3.16 38.61 22.46
CA GLN A 696 -3.38 37.42 23.27
C GLN A 696 -3.65 37.80 24.73
N MET A 697 -4.91 37.75 25.15
CA MET A 697 -5.32 38.06 26.52
C MET A 697 -6.39 37.08 27.04
N PRO A 698 -6.41 36.78 28.35
CA PRO A 698 -7.45 35.95 28.99
C PRO A 698 -8.82 36.63 28.97
N VAL A 699 -9.88 35.84 29.23
CA VAL A 699 -11.31 36.23 29.23
C VAL A 699 -11.84 36.58 27.83
N MET A 700 -11.28 37.60 27.18
CA MET A 700 -11.62 37.95 25.81
C MET A 700 -10.36 38.38 25.06
N ASP A 701 -10.03 37.59 24.03
CA ASP A 701 -8.90 37.80 23.13
C ASP A 701 -9.04 39.10 22.32
N GLY A 702 -7.92 39.74 22.00
CA GLY A 702 -7.88 41.02 21.30
C GLY A 702 -8.50 40.97 19.89
N LEU A 703 -8.44 39.83 19.20
CA LEU A 703 -9.07 39.66 17.89
C LEU A 703 -10.60 39.60 18.02
N VAL A 704 -11.10 38.88 19.02
CA VAL A 704 -12.53 38.78 19.33
C VAL A 704 -13.06 40.14 19.77
N ALA A 705 -12.33 40.84 20.64
CA ALA A 705 -12.66 42.20 21.07
C ALA A 705 -12.73 43.16 19.88
N THR A 706 -11.75 43.11 18.98
CA THR A 706 -11.71 43.95 17.77
C THR A 706 -12.91 43.68 16.86
N ARG A 707 -13.23 42.41 16.55
CA ARG A 707 -14.41 42.07 15.73
C ARG A 707 -15.71 42.56 16.38
N THR A 708 -15.79 42.46 17.69
CA THR A 708 -16.95 42.92 18.47
C THR A 708 -17.06 44.45 18.49
N MET A 709 -15.94 45.18 18.53
CA MET A 709 -15.93 46.63 18.36
C MET A 709 -16.36 47.02 16.93
N ARG A 710 -15.88 46.29 15.91
CA ARG A 710 -16.20 46.58 14.50
C ARG A 710 -17.66 46.32 14.12
N SER A 711 -18.34 45.39 14.79
CA SER A 711 -19.77 45.14 14.56
C SER A 711 -20.68 46.21 15.17
N GLN A 712 -20.16 47.09 16.02
CA GLN A 712 -20.90 48.19 16.63
C GLN A 712 -20.80 49.47 15.79
N PRO A 713 -21.93 50.09 15.39
CA PRO A 713 -21.94 51.25 14.48
C PRO A 713 -21.09 52.45 14.95
N GLY A 714 -20.88 52.60 16.26
CA GLY A 714 -20.10 53.69 16.85
C GLY A 714 -18.58 53.49 16.82
N PHE A 715 -18.08 52.25 16.85
CA PHE A 715 -16.65 51.96 16.98
C PHE A 715 -16.01 51.45 15.68
N ALA A 716 -16.78 51.38 14.58
CA ALA A 716 -16.29 50.93 13.27
C ALA A 716 -15.09 51.76 12.75
N ALA A 717 -15.03 53.05 13.06
CA ALA A 717 -13.98 53.97 12.61
C ALA A 717 -12.85 54.20 13.63
N LEU A 718 -12.97 53.68 14.86
CA LEU A 718 -11.97 53.87 15.92
C LEU A 718 -10.67 53.15 15.55
N PRO A 719 -9.50 53.83 15.49
CA PRO A 719 -8.24 53.15 15.23
C PRO A 719 -7.88 52.16 16.34
N ILE A 720 -7.61 50.90 15.96
CA ILE A 720 -7.19 49.82 16.86
C ILE A 720 -5.83 49.31 16.37
N ILE A 721 -4.79 49.47 17.17
CA ILE A 721 -3.43 48.98 16.87
C ILE A 721 -3.16 47.75 17.74
N GLY A 722 -2.90 46.62 17.12
CA GLY A 722 -2.56 45.37 17.80
C GLY A 722 -1.17 45.43 18.43
N MET A 723 -0.99 44.90 19.62
CA MET A 723 0.33 44.67 20.23
C MET A 723 0.63 43.18 20.18
N THR A 724 1.75 42.78 19.57
CA THR A 724 1.99 41.38 19.18
C THR A 724 3.32 40.88 19.73
N ALA A 725 3.36 39.67 20.28
CA ALA A 725 4.62 39.06 20.74
C ALA A 725 5.51 38.53 19.60
N HIS A 726 4.95 38.26 18.41
CA HIS A 726 5.67 37.74 17.25
C HIS A 726 5.27 38.50 15.98
N THR A 727 6.21 39.18 15.32
CA THR A 727 5.94 39.98 14.11
C THR A 727 5.89 39.14 12.82
N MET A 728 5.35 37.91 12.86
CA MET A 728 5.23 37.03 11.69
C MET A 728 4.05 37.45 10.79
N GLU A 729 4.19 37.27 9.47
CA GLU A 729 3.22 37.68 8.44
C GLU A 729 1.79 37.11 8.66
N HIS A 730 1.68 35.93 9.27
CA HIS A 730 0.40 35.28 9.56
C HIS A 730 -0.41 36.02 10.63
N GLU A 731 0.23 36.51 11.70
CA GLU A 731 -0.45 37.27 12.77
C GLU A 731 -0.93 38.64 12.26
N LYS A 732 -0.17 39.27 11.35
CA LYS A 732 -0.61 40.52 10.70
C LYS A 732 -1.86 40.32 9.84
N THR A 733 -1.91 39.20 9.11
CA THR A 733 -3.06 38.86 8.26
C THR A 733 -4.31 38.60 9.12
N ILE A 734 -4.17 37.81 10.19
CA ILE A 734 -5.26 37.53 11.14
C ILE A 734 -5.76 38.81 11.84
N SER A 735 -4.84 39.72 12.20
CA SER A 735 -5.17 40.99 12.85
C SER A 735 -5.89 41.95 11.90
N ALA A 736 -5.45 42.02 10.64
CA ALA A 736 -6.11 42.79 9.60
C ALA A 736 -7.52 42.26 9.30
N ASP A 737 -7.68 40.93 9.19
CA ASP A 737 -8.99 40.28 8.98
C ASP A 737 -9.94 40.49 10.17
N ALA A 738 -9.42 40.64 11.38
CA ALA A 738 -10.21 41.01 12.57
C ALA A 738 -10.63 42.49 12.59
N GLY A 739 -10.04 43.33 11.72
CA GLY A 739 -10.33 44.75 11.60
C GLY A 739 -9.39 45.68 12.36
N MET A 740 -8.20 45.21 12.77
CA MET A 740 -7.15 46.06 13.32
C MET A 740 -6.48 46.88 12.21
N ASN A 741 -6.01 48.08 12.58
CA ASN A 741 -5.50 49.08 11.65
C ASN A 741 -3.98 48.98 11.42
N ASP A 742 -3.23 48.57 12.45
CA ASP A 742 -1.77 48.43 12.41
C ASP A 742 -1.32 47.55 13.59
N HIS A 743 -0.03 47.31 13.71
CA HIS A 743 0.53 46.51 14.82
C HIS A 743 1.86 47.04 15.36
N ILE A 744 2.12 46.78 16.63
CA ILE A 744 3.36 47.09 17.34
C ILE A 744 3.92 45.81 17.94
N GLY A 745 5.16 45.47 17.59
CA GLY A 745 5.86 44.32 18.15
C GLY A 745 6.30 44.54 19.60
N LYS A 746 6.11 43.53 20.46
CA LYS A 746 6.69 43.42 21.80
C LYS A 746 7.99 42.59 21.70
N PRO A 747 9.13 43.01 22.29
CA PRO A 747 9.32 44.19 23.14
C PRO A 747 9.30 45.51 22.35
N PHE A 748 8.77 46.57 22.96
CA PHE A 748 8.58 47.86 22.31
C PHE A 748 9.92 48.50 21.94
N ASP A 749 10.13 48.72 20.65
CA ASP A 749 11.19 49.60 20.13
C ASP A 749 10.68 51.05 20.12
N ASN A 750 11.26 51.92 20.97
CA ASN A 750 10.76 53.28 21.17
C ASN A 750 10.58 54.07 19.85
N PRO A 751 11.54 54.09 18.89
CA PRO A 751 11.34 54.76 17.60
C PRO A 751 10.17 54.20 16.79
N SER A 752 10.04 52.87 16.69
CA SER A 752 8.94 52.24 15.96
C SER A 752 7.58 52.48 16.62
N PHE A 753 7.53 52.44 17.96
CA PHE A 753 6.33 52.72 18.76
C PHE A 753 5.79 54.13 18.47
N TYR A 754 6.63 55.16 18.62
CA TYR A 754 6.21 56.55 18.38
C TYR A 754 5.88 56.84 16.91
N ARG A 755 6.56 56.18 15.96
CA ARG A 755 6.26 56.32 14.53
C ARG A 755 4.86 55.79 14.20
N THR A 756 4.47 54.67 14.81
CA THR A 756 3.15 54.07 14.61
C THR A 756 2.06 54.95 15.24
N LEU A 757 2.30 55.46 16.45
CA LEU A 757 1.39 56.44 17.09
C LEU A 757 1.22 57.71 16.24
N ALA A 758 2.31 58.28 15.72
CA ALA A 758 2.27 59.49 14.91
C ALA A 758 1.49 59.33 13.58
N ARG A 759 1.38 58.10 13.07
CA ARG A 759 0.61 57.77 11.86
C ARG A 759 -0.90 57.80 12.11
N TRP A 760 -1.34 57.31 13.28
CA TRP A 760 -2.76 57.11 13.59
C TRP A 760 -3.37 58.22 14.44
N ILE A 761 -2.54 59.03 15.13
CA ILE A 761 -2.99 60.23 15.84
C ILE A 761 -3.05 61.41 14.83
N PRO A 762 -4.21 62.08 14.67
CA PRO A 762 -4.37 63.18 13.72
C PRO A 762 -3.36 64.32 13.92
N ALA A 763 -2.78 64.84 12.82
CA ALA A 763 -1.76 65.90 12.83
C ALA A 763 -2.19 67.21 13.53
N ILE A 764 -3.51 67.46 13.63
CA ILE A 764 -4.08 68.64 14.30
C ILE A 764 -3.82 68.62 15.82
N LYS A 765 -3.57 67.43 16.40
CA LYS A 765 -3.25 67.24 17.83
C LYS A 765 -1.73 67.19 18.13
N GLN A 766 -0.88 67.45 17.13
CA GLN A 766 0.58 67.41 17.24
C GLN A 766 1.16 68.85 17.22
N LYS A 767 1.95 69.23 18.23
CA LYS A 767 2.58 70.56 18.30
C LYS A 767 3.91 70.58 17.54
N THR A 768 4.05 71.41 16.51
CA THR A 768 5.36 71.66 15.86
C THR A 768 6.19 72.63 16.70
N ALA A 769 7.38 72.20 17.14
CA ALA A 769 8.29 73.03 17.92
C ALA A 769 8.93 74.16 17.09
N SER A 770 8.95 75.38 17.64
CA SER A 770 9.89 76.46 17.31
C SER A 770 10.95 76.59 18.43
N PRO A 771 12.15 77.15 18.18
CA PRO A 771 13.29 77.08 19.11
C PRO A 771 13.10 77.94 20.38
N PRO A 772 13.86 77.65 21.46
CA PRO A 772 13.50 78.02 22.82
C PRO A 772 13.87 79.47 23.19
N ALA A 773 12.97 80.14 23.91
CA ALA A 773 13.24 81.36 24.67
C ALA A 773 12.97 81.14 26.18
N GLU A 774 13.88 81.72 26.96
CA GLU A 774 14.02 81.84 28.42
C GLU A 774 12.81 81.71 29.37
N ALA A 775 13.14 81.07 30.52
CA ALA A 775 12.50 80.83 31.81
C ALA A 775 11.37 81.74 32.37
N ALA A 776 10.40 81.12 33.09
CA ALA A 776 9.90 81.45 34.45
C ALA A 776 8.70 80.54 34.89
N PRO A 777 8.39 80.40 36.21
CA PRO A 777 7.81 79.18 36.81
C PRO A 777 6.28 79.12 36.88
N ALA A 778 5.74 77.89 36.96
CA ALA A 778 4.29 77.60 37.03
C ALA A 778 3.71 77.66 38.46
N PRO A 779 2.41 77.94 38.62
CA PRO A 779 1.77 78.24 39.91
C PRO A 779 1.32 76.99 40.69
N VAL A 780 1.31 77.12 42.03
CA VAL A 780 0.82 76.13 42.99
C VAL A 780 -0.72 76.22 43.11
N VAL A 781 -1.40 75.08 43.05
CA VAL A 781 -2.85 74.92 43.33
C VAL A 781 -3.01 73.95 44.53
N PRO A 782 -3.99 74.15 45.44
CA PRO A 782 -3.97 73.59 46.80
C PRO A 782 -4.45 72.13 46.88
N LYS A 783 -3.83 71.34 47.79
CA LYS A 783 -4.24 69.95 48.10
C LYS A 783 -5.48 69.89 49.01
N PRO A 784 -6.39 68.90 48.82
CA PRO A 784 -7.43 68.57 49.80
C PRO A 784 -6.85 67.82 51.00
N VAL A 785 -7.57 67.91 52.12
CA VAL A 785 -7.21 67.40 53.46
C VAL A 785 -6.97 65.88 53.45
N VAL A 786 -5.76 65.46 53.84
CA VAL A 786 -5.34 64.05 53.99
C VAL A 786 -5.47 63.63 55.46
N ILE A 787 -6.24 62.58 55.74
CA ILE A 787 -6.15 61.83 57.01
C ILE A 787 -4.92 60.92 56.91
N ASP A 788 -4.00 61.04 57.88
CA ASP A 788 -2.66 60.44 57.85
C ASP A 788 -2.68 58.93 58.17
N LEU A 789 -2.55 58.10 57.13
CA LEU A 789 -2.41 56.64 57.22
C LEU A 789 -1.15 56.18 57.99
N ARG A 790 -0.20 57.08 58.25
CA ARG A 790 1.03 56.77 59.01
C ARG A 790 0.78 56.51 60.50
N SER A 791 -0.44 56.76 60.98
CA SER A 791 -0.84 56.62 62.39
C SER A 791 -1.50 55.27 62.73
N LEU A 792 -1.69 54.38 61.74
CA LEU A 792 -2.31 53.07 61.95
C LEU A 792 -1.34 52.11 62.65
N ALA A 793 -1.69 51.67 63.85
CA ALA A 793 -0.95 50.66 64.60
C ALA A 793 -1.03 49.29 63.90
N GLY A 794 0.08 48.55 63.84
CA GLY A 794 0.16 47.21 63.23
C GLY A 794 0.42 47.18 61.71
N ILE A 795 0.53 48.34 61.05
CA ILE A 795 0.80 48.45 59.61
C ILE A 795 2.12 49.21 59.38
N ASP A 796 3.10 48.54 58.77
CA ASP A 796 4.32 49.20 58.28
C ASP A 796 4.01 49.95 56.97
N PHE A 797 3.47 51.16 57.12
CA PHE A 797 3.05 52.01 56.00
C PHE A 797 4.20 52.33 55.04
N VAL A 798 5.41 52.55 55.54
CA VAL A 798 6.54 52.98 54.71
C VAL A 798 6.98 51.81 53.81
N SER A 799 7.13 50.63 54.39
CA SER A 799 7.50 49.43 53.62
C SER A 799 6.36 48.96 52.70
N ALA A 800 5.10 49.07 53.14
CA ALA A 800 3.95 48.73 52.32
C ALA A 800 3.81 49.67 51.12
N LEU A 801 3.83 50.98 51.33
CA LEU A 801 3.69 51.97 50.26
C LEU A 801 4.84 51.90 49.23
N ALA A 802 6.04 51.53 49.67
CA ALA A 802 7.16 51.26 48.76
C ALA A 802 6.86 50.11 47.78
N ARG A 803 6.11 49.09 48.20
CA ARG A 803 5.64 47.99 47.32
C ARG A 803 4.56 48.42 46.34
N PHE A 804 3.88 49.53 46.62
CA PHE A 804 2.93 50.19 45.72
C PHE A 804 3.55 51.39 44.98
N ASN A 805 4.89 51.45 44.87
CA ASN A 805 5.64 52.50 44.15
C ASN A 805 5.30 53.94 44.60
N GLY A 806 4.96 54.15 45.88
CA GLY A 806 4.60 55.47 46.39
C GLY A 806 3.17 55.94 46.05
N LYS A 807 2.37 55.13 45.32
CA LYS A 807 1.00 55.48 44.90
C LYS A 807 -0.01 55.19 46.03
N GLU A 808 -0.29 56.20 46.85
CA GLU A 808 -1.16 56.08 48.04
C GLU A 808 -2.61 55.64 47.70
N ASP A 809 -3.17 56.06 46.56
CA ASP A 809 -4.55 55.72 46.17
C ASP A 809 -4.72 54.21 45.89
N ARG A 810 -3.73 53.59 45.23
CA ARG A 810 -3.72 52.13 45.01
C ARG A 810 -3.58 51.39 46.34
N TYR A 811 -2.73 51.88 47.23
CA TYR A 811 -2.57 51.28 48.54
C TYR A 811 -3.88 51.33 49.36
N ARG A 812 -4.59 52.47 49.34
CA ARG A 812 -5.92 52.61 49.96
C ARG A 812 -6.96 51.63 49.39
N HIS A 813 -6.95 51.42 48.06
CA HIS A 813 -7.85 50.46 47.42
C HIS A 813 -7.63 49.03 47.92
N TRP A 814 -6.38 48.58 48.01
CA TRP A 814 -6.07 47.23 48.49
C TRP A 814 -6.34 47.04 50.00
N LEU A 815 -6.20 48.09 50.81
CA LEU A 815 -6.66 48.06 52.19
C LEU A 815 -8.19 47.95 52.30
N ALA A 816 -8.94 48.58 51.38
CA ALA A 816 -10.40 48.46 51.31
C ALA A 816 -10.86 47.06 50.86
N ASP A 817 -10.17 46.44 49.89
CA ASP A 817 -10.44 45.05 49.48
C ASP A 817 -10.22 44.06 50.62
N PHE A 818 -9.15 44.24 51.41
CA PHE A 818 -8.90 43.42 52.60
C PHE A 818 -10.06 43.52 53.60
N VAL A 819 -10.55 44.74 53.88
CA VAL A 819 -11.71 44.95 54.76
C VAL A 819 -12.96 44.24 54.25
N ALA A 820 -13.18 44.19 52.93
CA ALA A 820 -14.35 43.56 52.32
C ALA A 820 -14.27 42.02 52.25
N THR A 821 -13.07 41.45 52.26
CA THR A 821 -12.84 40.02 51.98
C THR A 821 -12.37 39.20 53.18
N ALA A 822 -11.85 39.85 54.22
CA ALA A 822 -11.28 39.24 55.42
C ALA A 822 -12.14 38.12 56.04
N ASP A 823 -13.43 38.39 56.31
CA ASP A 823 -14.33 37.45 57.00
C ASP A 823 -14.65 36.19 56.18
N LYS A 824 -14.67 36.32 54.86
CA LYS A 824 -14.89 35.18 53.95
C LYS A 824 -13.67 34.27 53.91
N ILE A 825 -12.47 34.84 53.97
CA ILE A 825 -11.23 34.07 53.86
C ILE A 825 -11.02 33.22 55.11
N SER A 826 -11.21 33.78 56.31
CA SER A 826 -11.12 33.00 57.56
C SER A 826 -12.20 31.92 57.65
N GLY A 827 -13.45 32.25 57.28
CA GLY A 827 -14.55 31.28 57.23
C GLY A 827 -14.30 30.11 56.27
N ASN A 828 -13.69 30.37 55.11
CA ASN A 828 -13.32 29.32 54.16
C ASN A 828 -12.21 28.41 54.71
N ILE A 829 -11.19 28.97 55.38
CA ILE A 829 -10.13 28.18 56.02
C ILE A 829 -10.74 27.27 57.11
N ARG A 830 -11.65 27.81 57.93
CA ARG A 830 -12.39 27.02 58.94
C ARG A 830 -13.23 25.90 58.31
N GLY A 831 -13.89 26.19 57.20
CA GLY A 831 -14.70 25.21 56.47
C GLY A 831 -13.89 24.04 55.93
N GLU A 832 -12.72 24.31 55.33
CA GLU A 832 -11.85 23.24 54.79
C GLU A 832 -11.19 22.41 55.91
N ILE A 833 -10.87 23.02 57.05
CA ILE A 833 -10.39 22.27 58.24
C ILE A 833 -11.51 21.37 58.80
N ALA A 834 -12.75 21.86 58.86
CA ALA A 834 -13.90 21.08 59.34
C ALA A 834 -14.28 19.91 58.40
N ASN A 835 -13.96 20.03 57.11
CA ASN A 835 -14.21 19.02 56.07
C ASN A 835 -13.04 18.02 55.89
N ASP A 836 -12.07 18.00 56.80
CA ASP A 836 -10.90 17.10 56.79
C ASP A 836 -10.02 17.26 55.51
N ARG A 837 -9.89 18.51 55.02
CA ARG A 837 -9.08 18.86 53.82
C ARG A 837 -7.95 19.83 54.16
N PRO A 838 -6.93 19.39 54.93
CA PRO A 838 -5.85 20.27 55.39
C PRO A 838 -5.01 20.88 54.25
N ASP A 839 -4.85 20.18 53.12
CA ASP A 839 -4.08 20.67 51.96
C ASP A 839 -4.70 21.93 51.31
N LEU A 840 -6.04 22.04 51.32
CA LEU A 840 -6.76 23.20 50.79
C LEU A 840 -6.74 24.35 51.81
N ALA A 841 -6.88 24.03 53.09
CA ALA A 841 -6.72 25.00 54.17
C ALA A 841 -5.31 25.63 54.17
N GLU A 842 -4.26 24.82 53.95
CA GLU A 842 -2.87 25.30 53.83
C GLU A 842 -2.74 26.27 52.65
N LYS A 843 -3.28 25.95 51.48
CA LYS A 843 -3.24 26.84 50.30
C LYS A 843 -3.97 28.16 50.51
N LEU A 844 -5.13 28.14 51.15
CA LEU A 844 -5.89 29.35 51.48
C LEU A 844 -5.12 30.21 52.49
N THR A 845 -4.51 29.58 53.49
CA THR A 845 -3.66 30.24 54.49
C THR A 845 -2.41 30.85 53.85
N HIS A 846 -1.77 30.14 52.92
CA HIS A 846 -0.62 30.62 52.15
C HIS A 846 -0.98 31.86 51.30
N SER A 847 -2.16 31.87 50.68
CA SER A 847 -2.66 33.02 49.91
C SER A 847 -2.91 34.23 50.82
N LEU A 848 -3.53 34.02 51.99
CA LEU A 848 -3.76 35.06 52.98
C LEU A 848 -2.44 35.66 53.48
N LYS A 849 -1.42 34.82 53.74
CA LYS A 849 -0.07 35.26 54.15
C LYS A 849 0.52 36.25 53.17
N GLY A 850 0.47 35.93 51.87
CA GLY A 850 0.95 36.82 50.82
C GLY A 850 0.24 38.19 50.83
N ARG A 851 -1.08 38.18 51.04
CA ARG A 851 -1.92 39.40 51.07
C ARG A 851 -1.62 40.29 52.27
N VAL A 852 -1.59 39.74 53.49
CA VAL A 852 -1.27 40.52 54.71
C VAL A 852 0.19 41.01 54.71
N GLY A 853 1.10 40.21 54.16
CA GLY A 853 2.51 40.57 53.99
C GLY A 853 2.68 41.73 53.01
N MET A 854 1.96 41.72 51.88
CA MET A 854 1.94 42.81 50.89
C MET A 854 1.44 44.13 51.49
N LEU A 855 0.40 44.07 52.32
CA LEU A 855 -0.24 45.24 52.94
C LEU A 855 0.50 45.79 54.16
N GLY A 856 1.64 45.21 54.55
CA GLY A 856 2.40 45.70 55.69
C GLY A 856 1.85 45.30 57.06
N MET A 857 0.89 44.37 57.13
CA MET A 857 0.23 43.93 58.36
C MET A 857 1.09 42.85 59.04
N MET A 858 2.19 43.26 59.67
CA MET A 858 3.25 42.33 60.08
C MET A 858 2.85 41.39 61.22
N ASP A 859 2.01 41.85 62.14
CA ASP A 859 1.52 41.04 63.27
C ASP A 859 0.60 39.91 62.75
N LEU A 860 -0.36 40.25 61.88
CA LEU A 860 -1.20 39.28 61.17
C LEU A 860 -0.38 38.34 60.28
N HIS A 861 0.65 38.84 59.61
CA HIS A 861 1.53 38.00 58.80
C HIS A 861 2.24 36.92 59.65
N ALA A 862 2.64 37.24 60.88
CA ALA A 862 3.26 36.28 61.79
C ALA A 862 2.25 35.21 62.26
N GLU A 863 1.02 35.61 62.58
CA GLU A 863 -0.06 34.69 62.99
C GLU A 863 -0.48 33.75 61.86
N VAL A 864 -0.64 34.26 60.63
CA VAL A 864 -0.97 33.44 59.45
C VAL A 864 0.16 32.45 59.13
N LEU A 865 1.42 32.87 59.30
CA LEU A 865 2.57 31.97 59.13
C LEU A 865 2.59 30.85 60.19
N ALA A 866 2.24 31.15 61.43
CA ALA A 866 2.12 30.14 62.48
C ALA A 866 1.01 29.13 62.18
N LEU A 867 -0.13 29.60 61.67
CA LEU A 867 -1.23 28.75 61.23
C LEU A 867 -0.83 27.85 60.05
N GLU A 868 -0.14 28.40 59.04
CA GLU A 868 0.33 27.64 57.88
C GLU A 868 1.31 26.53 58.26
N LEU A 869 2.28 26.82 59.13
CA LEU A 869 3.24 25.83 59.60
C LEU A 869 2.54 24.71 60.38
N ARG A 870 1.57 25.05 61.23
CA ARG A 870 0.80 24.08 62.01
C ARG A 870 -0.05 23.16 61.13
N LEU A 871 -0.72 23.71 60.12
CA LEU A 871 -1.50 22.95 59.14
C LEU A 871 -0.60 22.01 58.32
N ARG A 872 0.58 22.48 57.94
CA ARG A 872 1.58 21.69 57.20
C ARG A 872 2.15 20.53 58.02
N ASP A 873 2.33 20.73 59.31
CA ASP A 873 2.80 19.69 60.24
C ASP A 873 1.68 18.69 60.63
N GLY A 874 0.44 18.90 60.15
CA GLY A 874 -0.69 18.01 60.37
C GLY A 874 -1.27 18.07 61.78
N GLU A 875 -0.97 19.12 62.55
CA GLU A 875 -1.46 19.30 63.91
C GLU A 875 -2.82 20.04 63.94
N ALA A 876 -3.59 19.83 65.01
CA ALA A 876 -4.84 20.55 65.22
C ALA A 876 -4.57 22.06 65.41
N ALA A 877 -5.12 22.89 64.53
CA ALA A 877 -4.82 24.32 64.47
C ALA A 877 -6.01 25.24 64.82
N GLY A 878 -7.05 24.68 65.47
CA GLY A 878 -8.28 25.42 65.79
C GLY A 878 -8.05 26.59 66.75
N ASP A 879 -7.09 26.47 67.67
CA ASP A 879 -6.69 27.53 68.61
C ASP A 879 -6.06 28.74 67.89
N LEU A 880 -5.13 28.51 66.97
CA LEU A 880 -4.51 29.57 66.16
C LEU A 880 -5.50 30.20 65.18
N LEU A 881 -6.47 29.44 64.70
CA LEU A 881 -7.50 29.97 63.82
C LEU A 881 -8.45 30.92 64.57
N ASP A 882 -8.81 30.58 65.81
CA ASP A 882 -9.61 31.46 66.68
C ASP A 882 -8.84 32.76 67.02
N GLU A 883 -7.54 32.67 67.30
CA GLU A 883 -6.66 33.83 67.53
C GLU A 883 -6.53 34.70 66.26
N LEU A 884 -6.30 34.08 65.10
CA LEU A 884 -6.19 34.78 63.83
C LEU A 884 -7.50 35.49 63.43
N GLU A 885 -8.66 34.83 63.61
CA GLU A 885 -9.96 35.45 63.34
C GLU A 885 -10.17 36.71 64.19
N HIS A 886 -9.79 36.66 65.47
CA HIS A 886 -9.88 37.82 66.36
C HIS A 886 -8.97 38.98 65.90
N SER A 887 -7.73 38.68 65.53
CA SER A 887 -6.78 39.68 65.02
C SER A 887 -7.20 40.28 63.68
N ILE A 888 -7.79 39.47 62.78
CA ILE A 888 -8.35 39.93 61.51
C ILE A 888 -9.52 40.89 61.74
N GLU A 889 -10.45 40.56 62.63
CA GLU A 889 -11.58 41.43 63.00
C GLU A 889 -11.10 42.77 63.56
N LEU A 890 -10.11 42.75 64.45
CA LEU A 890 -9.58 43.95 65.09
C LEU A 890 -8.90 44.87 64.07
N MET A 891 -8.12 44.32 63.13
CA MET A 891 -7.49 45.10 62.07
C MET A 891 -8.51 45.62 61.04
N ARG A 892 -9.51 44.81 60.68
CA ARG A 892 -10.62 45.22 59.81
C ARG A 892 -11.36 46.42 60.39
N ASP A 893 -11.71 46.39 61.67
CA ASP A 893 -12.44 47.47 62.34
C ASP A 893 -11.60 48.75 62.46
N GLN A 894 -10.29 48.63 62.66
CA GLN A 894 -9.37 49.77 62.64
C GLN A 894 -9.28 50.40 61.25
N LEU A 895 -9.14 49.59 60.21
CA LEU A 895 -9.07 50.05 58.82
C LEU A 895 -10.39 50.65 58.35
N ALA A 896 -11.53 50.05 58.69
CA ALA A 896 -12.84 50.55 58.32
C ALA A 896 -13.09 51.96 58.87
N LYS A 897 -12.66 52.24 60.11
CA LYS A 897 -12.76 53.59 60.71
C LYS A 897 -11.94 54.65 59.98
N VAL A 898 -10.82 54.26 59.37
CA VAL A 898 -9.90 55.19 58.69
C VAL A 898 -10.22 55.35 57.21
N LEU A 899 -10.64 54.27 56.55
CA LEU A 899 -10.99 54.26 55.13
C LEU A 899 -12.41 54.77 54.87
N PHE A 900 -13.32 54.60 55.83
CA PHE A 900 -14.74 54.97 55.71
C PHE A 900 -15.20 55.82 56.91
N PRO A 901 -14.75 57.08 57.04
CA PRO A 901 -15.26 57.99 58.08
C PRO A 901 -16.77 58.24 57.87
N GLN A 902 -17.56 58.00 58.91
CA GLN A 902 -19.02 57.91 58.89
C GLN A 902 -19.74 59.08 58.17
N ASN A 903 -20.36 58.79 57.03
CA ASN A 903 -21.76 59.12 56.66
C ASN A 903 -21.97 58.86 55.16
N LEU A 904 -22.21 57.60 54.79
CA LEU A 904 -23.03 57.23 53.63
C LEU A 904 -23.47 55.77 53.82
N PRO A 905 -24.71 55.40 53.42
CA PRO A 905 -25.24 54.08 53.67
C PRO A 905 -24.35 53.04 52.99
N ILE A 906 -23.99 51.99 53.73
CA ILE A 906 -23.34 50.80 53.17
C ILE A 906 -24.26 50.31 52.03
N PRO A 907 -23.80 50.29 50.77
CA PRO A 907 -24.53 49.61 49.72
C PRO A 907 -24.57 48.13 50.13
N THR A 908 -25.75 47.64 50.48
CA THR A 908 -26.01 46.20 50.43
C THR A 908 -25.50 45.71 49.09
N ALA A 909 -24.65 44.69 49.14
CA ALA A 909 -23.96 44.08 48.01
C ALA A 909 -24.88 44.06 46.77
N PRO A 910 -24.38 44.44 45.58
CA PRO A 910 -25.13 44.17 44.37
C PRO A 910 -25.38 42.66 44.34
N ALA A 911 -26.65 42.29 44.16
CA ALA A 911 -27.02 40.92 43.90
C ALA A 911 -26.08 40.36 42.83
N VAL A 912 -25.54 39.17 43.07
CA VAL A 912 -24.76 38.44 42.08
C VAL A 912 -25.66 38.28 40.85
N GLU A 913 -25.47 39.11 39.84
CA GLU A 913 -25.98 38.83 38.51
C GLU A 913 -25.13 37.69 37.96
N THR A 914 -25.68 36.49 38.08
CA THR A 914 -25.14 35.26 37.52
C THR A 914 -25.04 35.44 36.01
N ARG A 915 -23.80 35.48 35.48
CA ARG A 915 -23.48 35.48 34.04
C ARG A 915 -24.30 34.40 33.30
N ALA A 916 -24.88 34.76 32.16
CA ALA A 916 -25.41 33.79 31.20
C ALA A 916 -24.33 32.76 30.86
N LEU A 917 -24.63 31.47 30.99
CA LEU A 917 -23.72 30.42 30.55
C LEU A 917 -23.59 30.49 29.02
N GLU A 918 -22.37 30.60 28.50
CA GLU A 918 -22.10 30.76 27.06
C GLU A 918 -22.69 29.61 26.23
N HIS A 919 -23.47 29.93 25.20
CA HIS A 919 -23.96 28.95 24.22
C HIS A 919 -22.89 28.63 23.18
N PHE A 920 -22.81 27.36 22.80
CA PHE A 920 -21.97 26.90 21.71
C PHE A 920 -22.63 27.15 20.37
N VAL A 921 -21.90 27.78 19.46
CA VAL A 921 -22.35 28.04 18.09
C VAL A 921 -21.54 27.16 17.14
N TRP A 922 -22.22 26.41 16.27
CA TRP A 922 -21.56 25.63 15.23
C TRP A 922 -20.79 26.54 14.27
N CYS A 923 -19.52 26.21 14.01
CA CYS A 923 -18.69 26.83 12.99
C CYS A 923 -18.46 25.84 11.84
N GLU A 924 -18.44 26.31 10.59
CA GLU A 924 -18.16 25.44 9.42
C GLU A 924 -16.75 24.82 9.46
N THR A 925 -15.82 25.44 10.20
CA THR A 925 -14.49 24.85 10.41
C THR A 925 -14.53 23.55 11.21
N TYR A 926 -15.62 23.24 11.91
CA TYR A 926 -15.84 22.00 12.67
C TYR A 926 -16.41 20.85 11.82
N SER A 927 -16.67 21.10 10.54
CA SER A 927 -17.14 20.06 9.63
C SER A 927 -16.09 18.96 9.45
N VAL A 928 -16.52 17.71 9.60
CA VAL A 928 -15.68 16.52 9.34
C VAL A 928 -15.78 16.05 7.89
N GLY A 929 -16.54 16.76 7.05
CA GLY A 929 -16.72 16.46 5.62
C GLY A 929 -17.78 15.40 5.33
N VAL A 930 -18.47 14.88 6.35
CA VAL A 930 -19.57 13.91 6.20
C VAL A 930 -20.88 14.60 6.63
N PRO A 931 -21.80 14.93 5.69
CA PRO A 931 -23.00 15.71 5.99
C PRO A 931 -23.88 15.13 7.09
N GLU A 932 -23.97 13.80 7.16
CA GLU A 932 -24.73 13.07 8.17
C GLU A 932 -24.08 13.18 9.55
N MET A 933 -22.74 13.18 9.63
CA MET A 933 -22.01 13.34 10.89
C MET A 933 -22.04 14.78 11.39
N ASP A 934 -21.89 15.75 10.47
CA ASP A 934 -22.01 17.18 10.79
C ASP A 934 -23.42 17.52 11.32
N ALA A 935 -24.46 16.92 10.76
CA ALA A 935 -25.82 17.06 11.27
C ALA A 935 -25.95 16.47 12.69
N GLN A 936 -25.27 15.35 12.97
CA GLN A 936 -25.27 14.74 14.28
C GLN A 936 -24.51 15.57 15.33
N HIS A 937 -23.35 16.14 14.98
CA HIS A 937 -22.58 17.05 15.84
C HIS A 937 -23.36 18.32 16.17
N LYS A 938 -24.03 18.93 15.18
CA LYS A 938 -24.90 20.10 15.41
C LYS A 938 -26.01 19.82 16.42
N LYS A 939 -26.59 18.62 16.36
CA LYS A 939 -27.62 18.20 17.31
C LYS A 939 -27.05 17.92 18.70
N LEU A 940 -25.85 17.35 18.81
CA LEU A 940 -25.15 17.17 20.09
C LEU A 940 -24.88 18.52 20.78
N ILE A 941 -24.42 19.51 20.02
CA ILE A 941 -24.22 20.89 20.49
C ILE A 941 -25.53 21.49 21.00
N GLY A 942 -26.64 21.26 20.29
CA GLY A 942 -27.96 21.72 20.72
C GLY A 942 -28.38 21.17 22.08
N ILE A 943 -28.14 19.87 22.33
CA ILE A 943 -28.45 19.23 23.61
C ILE A 943 -27.57 19.78 24.74
N ILE A 944 -26.30 20.06 24.47
CA ILE A 944 -25.38 20.65 25.45
C ILE A 944 -25.80 22.08 25.82
N ASN A 945 -26.24 22.88 24.83
CA ASN A 945 -26.78 24.22 25.10
C ASN A 945 -28.07 24.15 25.93
N GLN A 946 -28.95 23.17 25.69
CA GLN A 946 -30.13 22.95 26.53
C GLN A 946 -29.76 22.58 27.97
N LEU A 947 -28.71 21.78 28.17
CA LEU A 947 -28.18 21.49 29.50
C LEU A 947 -27.62 22.75 30.17
N ALA A 948 -26.87 23.57 29.43
CA ALA A 948 -26.37 24.86 29.92
C ALA A 948 -27.53 25.79 30.33
N ASP A 949 -28.61 25.84 29.56
CA ASP A 949 -29.81 26.62 29.90
C ASP A 949 -30.49 26.11 31.18
N CYS A 950 -30.61 24.79 31.34
CA CYS A 950 -31.15 24.19 32.56
C CYS A 950 -30.27 24.50 33.79
N LEU A 951 -28.95 24.45 33.63
CA LEU A 951 -27.98 24.78 34.67
C LEU A 951 -28.04 26.27 35.05
N HIS A 952 -28.14 27.16 34.05
CA HIS A 952 -28.23 28.60 34.25
C HIS A 952 -29.53 29.00 34.98
N ASN A 953 -30.66 28.43 34.55
CA ASN A 953 -31.96 28.68 35.19
C ASN A 953 -32.03 28.13 36.62
N GLY A 954 -31.29 27.05 36.93
CA GLY A 954 -31.19 26.50 38.29
C GLY A 954 -30.35 27.35 39.26
N LEU A 955 -29.39 28.13 38.77
CA LEU A 955 -28.50 28.98 39.57
C LEU A 955 -29.12 30.32 39.98
N ASN A 956 -30.22 30.74 39.36
CA ASN A 956 -30.88 32.03 39.59
C ASN A 956 -31.97 32.03 40.67
N LEU A 957 -32.16 30.94 41.43
CA LEU A 957 -33.16 30.86 42.51
C LEU A 957 -32.47 30.81 43.89
N PRO A 958 -32.85 31.66 44.87
CA PRO A 958 -32.29 31.63 46.21
C PRO A 958 -32.53 30.27 46.91
N GLY A 959 -31.57 29.86 47.73
CA GLY A 959 -31.52 28.57 48.41
C GLY A 959 -32.88 28.09 48.96
N ALA A 960 -33.15 26.81 48.66
CA ALA A 960 -34.30 25.98 49.07
C ALA A 960 -35.55 25.94 48.16
N ALA A 961 -35.51 26.41 46.90
CA ALA A 961 -36.57 26.14 45.93
C ALA A 961 -36.07 25.79 44.52
N TRP A 962 -35.37 24.66 44.38
CA TRP A 962 -35.30 23.99 43.08
C TRP A 962 -36.66 23.32 42.85
N MET A 963 -37.55 23.96 42.09
CA MET A 963 -38.86 23.39 41.77
C MET A 963 -38.68 22.02 41.09
N LEU A 964 -39.58 21.08 41.38
CA LEU A 964 -39.61 19.72 40.82
C LEU A 964 -39.42 19.75 39.28
N GLU A 965 -39.97 20.76 38.62
CA GLU A 965 -39.93 20.96 37.16
C GLU A 965 -38.52 21.26 36.61
N SER A 966 -37.68 22.05 37.28
CA SER A 966 -36.29 22.33 36.83
C SER A 966 -35.38 21.12 37.00
N LYS A 967 -35.67 20.30 38.02
CA LYS A 967 -35.01 19.03 38.33
C LYS A 967 -35.36 17.96 37.30
N GLU A 968 -36.64 17.89 36.90
CA GLU A 968 -37.13 17.05 35.81
C GLU A 968 -36.57 17.47 34.44
N ALA A 969 -36.52 18.77 34.16
CA ALA A 969 -35.99 19.29 32.89
C ALA A 969 -34.49 18.99 32.72
N PHE A 970 -33.70 19.20 33.78
CA PHE A 970 -32.28 18.86 33.77
C PHE A 970 -32.05 17.35 33.63
N HIS A 971 -32.79 16.54 34.40
CA HIS A 971 -32.69 15.08 34.30
C HIS A 971 -33.11 14.57 32.92
N LYS A 972 -34.14 15.16 32.32
CA LYS A 972 -34.61 14.84 30.96
C LYS A 972 -33.57 15.21 29.90
N ALA A 973 -32.96 16.40 29.99
CA ALA A 973 -31.92 16.83 29.06
C ALA A 973 -30.65 15.96 29.17
N LEU A 974 -30.30 15.53 30.39
CA LEU A 974 -29.15 14.66 30.64
C LEU A 974 -29.41 13.23 30.16
N THR A 975 -30.66 12.75 30.29
CA THR A 975 -31.11 11.48 29.70
C THR A 975 -31.08 11.54 28.17
N GLU A 976 -31.57 12.63 27.58
CA GLU A 976 -31.53 12.85 26.13
C GLU A 976 -30.08 12.89 25.61
N MET A 977 -29.16 13.49 26.36
CA MET A 977 -27.73 13.48 26.04
C MET A 977 -27.13 12.07 26.10
N PHE A 978 -27.49 11.28 27.11
CA PHE A 978 -27.01 9.91 27.27
C PHE A 978 -27.50 8.99 26.13
N ASP A 979 -28.79 9.07 25.79
CA ASP A 979 -29.37 8.28 24.69
C ASP A 979 -28.81 8.70 23.33
N TYR A 980 -28.65 10.01 23.13
CA TYR A 980 -28.17 10.55 21.86
C TYR A 980 -26.69 10.25 21.63
N THR A 981 -25.84 10.33 22.67
CA THR A 981 -24.42 10.01 22.56
C THR A 981 -24.19 8.54 22.25
N GLN A 982 -24.95 7.61 22.83
CA GLN A 982 -24.89 6.19 22.45
C GLN A 982 -25.22 5.94 20.98
N PHE A 983 -26.26 6.60 20.46
CA PHE A 983 -26.63 6.49 19.05
C PHE A 983 -25.54 7.05 18.15
N HIS A 984 -25.09 8.27 18.43
CA HIS A 984 -24.13 9.01 17.63
C HIS A 984 -22.77 8.31 17.59
N PHE A 985 -22.20 7.97 18.76
CA PHE A 985 -20.92 7.28 18.86
C PHE A 985 -20.92 5.93 18.13
N LYS A 986 -22.02 5.19 18.20
CA LYS A 986 -22.14 3.91 17.49
C LYS A 986 -22.21 4.10 15.97
N ALA A 987 -22.91 5.13 15.49
CA ALA A 987 -22.97 5.47 14.08
C ALA A 987 -21.59 5.92 13.56
N GLU A 988 -20.89 6.75 14.33
CA GLU A 988 -19.56 7.24 14.03
C GLU A 988 -18.51 6.12 14.01
N GLU A 989 -18.46 5.29 15.05
CA GLU A 989 -17.54 4.15 15.11
C GLU A 989 -17.76 3.17 13.95
N THR A 990 -19.01 2.93 13.56
CA THR A 990 -19.34 2.05 12.41
C THR A 990 -18.82 2.65 11.11
N TYR A 991 -18.96 3.95 10.93
CA TYR A 991 -18.42 4.66 9.77
C TYR A 991 -16.88 4.61 9.76
N LEU A 992 -16.23 4.91 10.89
CA LEU A 992 -14.78 4.87 11.03
C LEU A 992 -14.18 3.48 10.83
N GLN A 993 -14.88 2.42 11.25
CA GLN A 993 -14.50 1.03 10.94
C GLN A 993 -14.59 0.72 9.45
N THR A 994 -15.60 1.27 8.75
CA THR A 994 -15.81 1.07 7.32
C THR A 994 -14.68 1.70 6.48
N ILE A 995 -14.21 2.88 6.88
CA ILE A 995 -13.09 3.58 6.20
C ILE A 995 -11.69 3.14 6.70
N GLY A 996 -11.62 2.18 7.63
CA GLY A 996 -10.36 1.63 8.13
C GLY A 996 -9.55 2.60 8.99
N TYR A 997 -10.20 3.39 9.85
CA TYR A 997 -9.54 4.38 10.70
C TYR A 997 -8.51 3.73 11.67
N PRO A 998 -7.21 4.09 11.62
CA PRO A 998 -6.15 3.38 12.35
C PRO A 998 -6.23 3.47 13.88
N ARG A 999 -6.93 4.49 14.41
CA ARG A 999 -7.03 4.77 15.85
C ARG A 999 -8.41 4.47 16.43
N ILE A 1000 -9.20 3.61 15.77
CA ILE A 1000 -10.56 3.28 16.18
C ILE A 1000 -10.65 2.83 17.65
N GLN A 1001 -9.69 2.04 18.16
CA GLN A 1001 -9.69 1.61 19.56
C GLN A 1001 -9.50 2.75 20.57
N ALA A 1002 -8.67 3.74 20.24
CA ALA A 1002 -8.46 4.90 21.11
C ALA A 1002 -9.72 5.78 21.13
N HIS A 1003 -10.33 5.97 19.95
CA HIS A 1003 -11.56 6.73 19.79
C HIS A 1003 -12.75 6.07 20.52
N GLN A 1004 -12.90 4.74 20.44
CA GLN A 1004 -13.86 3.96 21.23
C GLN A 1004 -13.66 4.10 22.75
N SER A 1005 -12.41 4.19 23.21
CA SER A 1005 -12.09 4.39 24.62
C SER A 1005 -12.48 5.80 25.11
N GLU A 1006 -12.33 6.82 24.26
CA GLU A 1006 -12.79 8.19 24.56
C GLU A 1006 -14.31 8.25 24.70
N HIS A 1007 -15.05 7.57 23.81
CA HIS A 1007 -16.52 7.44 23.90
C HIS A 1007 -16.97 6.73 25.18
N ALA A 1008 -16.35 5.60 25.51
CA ALA A 1008 -16.67 4.84 26.73
C ALA A 1008 -16.47 5.67 28.00
N SER A 1009 -15.34 6.39 28.09
CA SER A 1009 -15.03 7.27 29.23
C SER A 1009 -16.06 8.40 29.40
N PHE A 1010 -16.57 8.94 28.29
CA PHE A 1010 -17.59 9.98 28.33
C PHE A 1010 -18.96 9.47 28.79
N ILE A 1011 -19.35 8.29 28.31
CA ILE A 1011 -20.58 7.59 28.72
C ILE A 1011 -20.54 7.31 30.23
N ASP A 1012 -19.42 6.82 30.75
CA ASP A 1012 -19.23 6.55 32.17
C ASP A 1012 -19.34 7.84 33.00
N LYS A 1013 -18.77 8.95 32.52
CA LYS A 1013 -18.86 10.23 33.21
C LYS A 1013 -20.28 10.82 33.19
N LEU A 1014 -21.03 10.66 32.10
CA LEU A 1014 -22.44 11.04 32.04
C LEU A 1014 -23.30 10.23 33.03
N ALA A 1015 -23.01 8.93 33.19
CA ALA A 1015 -23.69 8.10 34.19
C ALA A 1015 -23.40 8.58 35.62
N GLU A 1016 -22.14 8.92 35.93
CA GLU A 1016 -21.74 9.48 37.22
C GLU A 1016 -22.45 10.82 37.51
N LEU A 1017 -22.51 11.71 36.53
CA LEU A 1017 -23.20 13.00 36.63
C LEU A 1017 -24.72 12.83 36.81
N SER A 1018 -25.33 11.84 36.13
CA SER A 1018 -26.73 11.50 36.30
C SER A 1018 -27.06 11.04 37.73
N MET A 1019 -26.19 10.21 38.32
CA MET A 1019 -26.31 9.78 39.72
C MET A 1019 -26.15 10.94 40.70
N ALA A 1020 -25.14 11.78 40.53
CA ALA A 1020 -24.92 12.97 41.37
C ALA A 1020 -26.07 13.99 41.28
N ALA A 1021 -26.69 14.11 40.11
CA ALA A 1021 -27.89 14.93 39.91
C ALA A 1021 -29.11 14.38 40.67
N ALA A 1022 -29.28 13.06 40.69
CA ALA A 1022 -30.36 12.40 41.44
C ALA A 1022 -30.19 12.57 42.96
N GLU A 1023 -28.95 12.57 43.46
CA GLU A 1023 -28.61 12.75 44.88
C GLU A 1023 -28.59 14.22 45.33
N GLY A 1024 -28.61 15.17 44.39
CA GLY A 1024 -28.58 16.61 44.68
C GLY A 1024 -27.20 17.13 45.10
N SER A 1025 -26.14 16.39 44.82
CA SER A 1025 -24.73 16.71 45.14
C SER A 1025 -23.95 17.26 43.93
N LEU A 1026 -24.64 17.53 42.82
CA LEU A 1026 -24.04 17.90 41.55
C LEU A 1026 -23.33 19.27 41.60
N ASP A 1027 -22.04 19.31 41.29
CA ASP A 1027 -21.31 20.54 41.01
C ASP A 1027 -21.69 21.08 39.62
N MET A 1028 -22.56 22.09 39.62
CA MET A 1028 -23.10 22.70 38.40
C MET A 1028 -22.01 23.38 37.54
N SER A 1029 -21.02 24.02 38.17
CA SER A 1029 -19.95 24.73 37.46
C SER A 1029 -18.93 23.75 36.89
N GLY A 1030 -18.52 22.76 37.68
CA GLY A 1030 -17.61 21.70 37.23
C GLY A 1030 -18.21 20.84 36.12
N THR A 1031 -19.51 20.53 36.20
CA THR A 1031 -20.22 19.76 35.17
C THR A 1031 -20.24 20.50 33.83
N HIS A 1032 -20.60 21.79 33.84
CA HIS A 1032 -20.61 22.60 32.62
C HIS A 1032 -19.21 22.71 31.99
N GLN A 1033 -18.18 22.95 32.81
CA GLN A 1033 -16.80 23.07 32.34
C GLN A 1033 -16.26 21.74 31.76
N TYR A 1034 -16.62 20.60 32.36
CA TYR A 1034 -16.26 19.28 31.86
C TYR A 1034 -16.89 19.00 30.49
N LEU A 1035 -18.21 19.17 30.35
CA LEU A 1035 -18.93 18.93 29.10
C LEU A 1035 -18.38 19.83 27.98
N LYS A 1036 -18.06 21.08 28.30
CA LYS A 1036 -17.42 22.03 27.38
C LYS A 1036 -16.04 21.57 26.92
N SER A 1037 -15.18 21.22 27.87
CA SER A 1037 -13.81 20.82 27.59
C SER A 1037 -13.75 19.52 26.77
N TRP A 1038 -14.61 18.55 27.11
CA TRP A 1038 -14.68 17.28 26.40
C TRP A 1038 -15.16 17.46 24.96
N LEU A 1039 -16.24 18.19 24.72
CA LEU A 1039 -16.79 18.42 23.38
C LEU A 1039 -15.77 19.10 22.46
N PHE A 1040 -15.12 20.17 22.95
CA PHE A 1040 -14.08 20.85 22.18
C PHE A 1040 -12.88 19.94 21.91
N GLY A 1041 -12.46 19.17 22.91
CA GLY A 1041 -11.37 18.20 22.76
C GLY A 1041 -11.71 17.13 21.72
N HIS A 1042 -12.93 16.61 21.74
CA HIS A 1042 -13.34 15.51 20.88
C HIS A 1042 -13.51 15.97 19.42
N ILE A 1043 -14.33 16.99 19.17
CA ILE A 1043 -14.61 17.47 17.81
C ILE A 1043 -13.36 18.07 17.14
N LEU A 1044 -12.61 18.92 17.84
CA LEU A 1044 -11.45 19.60 17.24
C LEU A 1044 -10.22 18.70 17.10
N LYS A 1045 -10.07 17.71 18.00
CA LYS A 1045 -8.83 16.94 18.10
C LYS A 1045 -8.99 15.51 17.67
N SER A 1046 -10.08 14.83 18.01
CA SER A 1046 -10.34 13.44 17.61
C SER A 1046 -10.93 13.41 16.20
N ASP A 1047 -11.99 14.19 15.96
CA ASP A 1047 -12.81 13.98 14.75
C ASP A 1047 -12.22 14.67 13.50
N MET A 1048 -11.63 15.85 13.68
CA MET A 1048 -10.88 16.50 12.59
C MET A 1048 -9.69 15.67 12.08
N GLN A 1049 -9.14 14.74 12.88
CA GLN A 1049 -7.99 13.93 12.44
C GLN A 1049 -8.35 12.96 11.32
N TYR A 1050 -9.60 12.51 11.22
CA TYR A 1050 -10.00 11.58 10.16
C TYR A 1050 -10.57 12.28 8.92
N ARG A 1051 -10.79 13.60 8.96
CA ARG A 1051 -11.17 14.39 7.77
C ARG A 1051 -10.20 14.19 6.59
N GLN A 1052 -8.90 14.07 6.86
CA GLN A 1052 -7.89 13.78 5.83
C GLN A 1052 -8.06 12.39 5.19
N LEU A 1053 -8.62 11.42 5.92
CA LEU A 1053 -8.94 10.08 5.40
C LEU A 1053 -10.24 10.07 4.60
N VAL A 1054 -11.23 10.88 5.00
CA VAL A 1054 -12.49 11.09 4.25
C VAL A 1054 -12.22 11.82 2.93
N GLU A 1055 -11.35 12.84 2.95
CA GLU A 1055 -10.89 13.53 1.73
C GLU A 1055 -10.11 12.59 0.79
N ALA A 1056 -9.44 11.56 1.34
CA ALA A 1056 -8.69 10.57 0.56
C ALA A 1056 -9.54 9.40 0.03
N SER A 1057 -10.69 9.09 0.66
CA SER A 1057 -11.60 8.01 0.22
C SER A 1057 -12.53 8.44 -0.93
N GLY A 1058 -12.65 9.74 -1.21
CA GLY A 1058 -13.41 10.27 -2.34
C GLY A 1058 -14.93 10.37 -2.11
N ASP A 1059 -15.39 10.23 -0.86
CA ASP A 1059 -16.80 10.36 -0.45
C ASP A 1059 -17.21 11.81 -0.11
N VAL A 1060 -16.46 12.81 -0.58
CA VAL A 1060 -16.70 14.25 -0.36
C VAL A 1060 -17.43 14.89 -1.55
#